data_AF-A0A3P9B116-F1
#
_entry.id   AF-A0A3P9B116-F1
#
_cell.length_a   1.000
_cell.length_b   1.000
_cell.length_c   1.000
_cell.angle_alpha   90.00
_cell.angle_beta   90.00
_cell.angle_gamma   90.00
#
_symmetry.space_group_name_H-M   'P 1'
#
loop_
_entity.id
_entity.type
_entity.pdbx_description
1 polymer ?
#
loop_
_entity_poly.entity_id
_entity_poly.type
_entity_poly.pdbx_seq_one_letter_code
_entity_poly.pdbx_strand_id
1 'polypeptide(L)'
;MFSLSELAPLNQHQNRSKLLKPWWEVFMDYLVVLMLMTSVLACTEQLSRDRVVCIPLDSTTNTSDHSHSKSANVGLSPSSQPQIHHAHKIGPNLHSAPRGRRTHLVYQQYIYISQVCYHEALPLSSHFFPYMALLQSLVLVASGSFWLHFPHTSSRIEQFLSILAKCCESPWTSQALSHARIDSAFATPPSPCPSTLSCNSTVSCVSLDSREQLPSSSPSVMADSHSQVISLDKSDGEQARALFERVRKFRSHCESSAVICKVYLAQTVFKLLIVTLIMSYTVPLLGSLSFNHTCHPEERALVGYATFECIHVLSSLLRKLLAAYLTLLGLYGLLNFYTLTWILSSSLQQYSFHSLKELSSLRDFPDLKNDLAFLIHMLDQYDPLLVQRLFVFLSPVSESRLLEESLERRWGEEKLHAMISVDADGRSRLQLVALPRLPPALFTLSQLQVLKLELIADTRFTAHMTSMTSLRELHLYHCTATVDPSALAFLQERLEVLQLTFTQASEIPSWVLSLRGLHELHLSGRLGSDGGVGRSWALGSLRQLRHLRVLVIRGMLQRIPGELCEVASSLVRLEIQNEGTRLLVLMGLKRMVYLTELHLQDCQLERLPSALLALTNLRVLDLQHNNLRTLEELLSLAHLRRLSCLRLAYNRVLVLPASVGVLRGLELLDLSNNQLQSIPPALFTLRRLRRLLLAGNLLEELPAEVKALQLLTELDLSGNRLERLPTELFNCCLELRTLNMSHNSLSFLPREIAALSQLCRLDLRSNNLEELPAELGCCSGLHGGGLLVENWLFLSLPPHVRDFLSRSYTPGGVVNVSNASTTFMLYNTNAFIDH
;
A
#
# COMPACT_ATOMS: atom_id res chain seq x y z
N MET A 1 -44.79 40.26 -13.44
CA MET A 1 -43.71 40.46 -14.42
C MET A 1 -42.45 39.85 -13.84
N PHE A 2 -41.91 38.78 -14.44
CA PHE A 2 -40.61 38.22 -14.03
C PHE A 2 -39.50 39.12 -14.56
N SER A 3 -38.56 39.51 -13.71
CA SER A 3 -37.37 40.25 -14.12
C SER A 3 -36.26 39.28 -14.49
N LEU A 4 -35.54 39.52 -15.60
CA LEU A 4 -34.38 38.73 -16.00
C LEU A 4 -33.28 38.67 -14.94
N SER A 5 -33.25 39.65 -14.02
CA SER A 5 -32.37 39.69 -12.85
C SER A 5 -32.63 38.57 -11.83
N GLU A 6 -33.83 38.01 -11.74
CA GLU A 6 -34.15 36.90 -10.82
C GLU A 6 -33.63 35.53 -11.31
N LEU A 7 -33.16 35.43 -12.56
CA LEU A 7 -32.48 34.25 -13.10
C LEU A 7 -30.95 34.25 -12.88
N ALA A 8 -30.39 35.34 -12.34
CA ALA A 8 -28.98 35.45 -12.00
C ALA A 8 -28.44 34.43 -10.96
N PRO A 9 -29.20 33.97 -9.92
CA PRO A 9 -28.66 33.04 -8.93
C PRO A 9 -28.40 31.62 -9.48
N LEU A 10 -28.99 31.23 -10.63
CA LEU A 10 -28.66 29.98 -11.32
C LEU A 10 -27.21 29.95 -11.83
N ASN A 11 -26.59 31.12 -12.07
CA ASN A 11 -25.25 31.24 -12.64
C ASN A 11 -24.13 31.23 -11.57
N GLN A 12 -24.46 31.48 -10.29
CA GLN A 12 -23.46 31.70 -9.22
C GLN A 12 -22.92 30.39 -8.62
N HIS A 13 -23.73 29.33 -8.51
CA HIS A 13 -23.27 28.00 -8.07
C HIS A 13 -22.46 27.23 -9.15
N GLN A 14 -22.43 27.75 -10.38
CA GLN A 14 -21.92 27.07 -11.57
C GLN A 14 -20.39 27.09 -11.69
N ASN A 15 -19.68 27.93 -10.92
CA ASN A 15 -18.24 28.19 -11.12
C ASN A 15 -17.31 27.00 -10.84
N ARG A 16 -17.63 26.09 -9.90
CA ARG A 16 -16.82 24.88 -9.65
C ARG A 16 -17.19 23.71 -10.56
N SER A 17 -18.45 23.60 -10.97
CA SER A 17 -18.95 22.54 -11.85
C SER A 17 -18.66 22.77 -13.35
N LYS A 18 -18.09 23.93 -13.74
CA LYS A 18 -17.72 24.25 -15.13
C LYS A 18 -16.74 23.22 -15.73
N LEU A 19 -15.84 22.68 -14.91
CA LEU A 19 -14.82 21.70 -15.32
C LEU A 19 -15.40 20.38 -15.83
N LEU A 20 -16.68 20.11 -15.56
CA LEU A 20 -17.36 18.87 -15.92
C LEU A 20 -18.47 19.10 -16.97
N LYS A 21 -18.58 20.32 -17.52
CA LYS A 21 -19.55 20.67 -18.56
C LYS A 21 -18.88 20.64 -19.94
N PRO A 22 -19.13 19.60 -20.76
CA PRO A 22 -18.65 19.56 -22.13
C PRO A 22 -19.39 20.58 -23.01
N TRP A 23 -18.88 20.80 -24.23
CA TRP A 23 -19.36 21.85 -25.13
C TRP A 23 -20.86 21.76 -25.44
N TRP A 24 -21.44 20.55 -25.49
CA TRP A 24 -22.86 20.38 -25.77
C TRP A 24 -23.75 20.83 -24.62
N GLU A 25 -23.44 20.54 -23.35
CA GLU A 25 -24.22 20.99 -22.19
C GLU A 25 -24.18 22.53 -22.09
N VAL A 26 -23.02 23.13 -22.36
CA VAL A 26 -22.88 24.59 -22.41
C VAL A 26 -23.77 25.17 -23.50
N PHE A 27 -23.79 24.57 -24.70
CA PHE A 27 -24.65 25.02 -25.78
C PHE A 27 -26.15 24.84 -25.46
N MET A 28 -26.54 23.73 -24.83
CA MET A 28 -27.91 23.50 -24.36
C MET A 28 -28.37 24.58 -23.37
N ASP A 29 -27.52 24.95 -22.40
CA ASP A 29 -27.82 26.00 -21.43
C ASP A 29 -28.16 27.32 -22.13
N TYR A 30 -27.37 27.72 -23.15
CA TYR A 30 -27.64 28.93 -23.93
C TYR A 30 -28.93 28.84 -24.76
N LEU A 31 -29.22 27.68 -25.36
CA LEU A 31 -30.47 27.47 -26.10
C LEU A 31 -31.69 27.63 -25.20
N VAL A 32 -31.64 27.07 -23.98
CA VAL A 32 -32.75 27.18 -23.02
C VAL A 32 -32.92 28.62 -22.55
N VAL A 33 -31.84 29.39 -22.36
CA VAL A 33 -31.92 30.84 -22.07
C VAL A 33 -32.60 31.58 -23.22
N LEU A 34 -32.27 31.26 -24.47
CA LEU A 34 -32.90 31.90 -25.64
C LEU A 34 -34.39 31.52 -25.77
N MET A 35 -34.75 30.27 -25.45
CA MET A 35 -36.15 29.82 -25.35
C MET A 35 -36.90 30.56 -24.23
N LEU A 36 -36.26 30.78 -23.09
CA LEU A 36 -36.82 31.56 -22.00
C LEU A 36 -37.06 33.02 -22.42
N MET A 37 -36.07 33.65 -23.06
CA MET A 37 -36.19 35.01 -23.60
C MET A 37 -37.34 35.15 -24.60
N THR A 38 -37.48 34.19 -25.53
CA THR A 38 -38.58 34.20 -26.51
C THR A 38 -39.95 33.99 -25.85
N SER A 39 -40.04 33.13 -24.83
CA SER A 39 -41.29 32.92 -24.07
C SER A 39 -41.70 34.13 -23.23
N VAL A 40 -40.74 34.79 -22.56
CA VAL A 40 -40.99 36.01 -21.79
C VAL A 40 -41.42 37.14 -22.71
N LEU A 41 -40.75 37.31 -23.86
CA LEU A 41 -41.13 38.30 -24.88
C LEU A 41 -42.57 38.05 -25.36
N ALA A 42 -42.90 36.81 -25.70
CA ALA A 42 -44.26 36.44 -26.12
C ALA A 42 -45.29 36.74 -25.02
N CYS A 43 -44.97 36.46 -23.75
CA CYS A 43 -45.83 36.75 -22.61
C CYS A 43 -46.02 38.27 -22.40
N THR A 44 -44.97 39.06 -22.58
CA THR A 44 -45.06 40.53 -22.43
C THR A 44 -45.87 41.19 -23.55
N GLU A 45 -45.73 40.72 -24.79
CA GLU A 45 -46.52 41.21 -25.91
C GLU A 45 -47.99 40.81 -25.77
N GLN A 46 -48.27 39.60 -25.26
CA GLN A 46 -49.63 39.19 -24.94
C GLN A 46 -50.24 40.02 -23.81
N LEU A 47 -49.53 40.26 -22.71
CA LEU A 47 -50.09 41.04 -21.60
C LEU A 47 -50.32 42.52 -21.94
N SER A 48 -49.51 43.08 -22.84
CA SER A 48 -49.53 44.52 -23.14
C SER A 48 -50.42 44.92 -24.31
N ARG A 49 -50.60 44.06 -25.31
CA ARG A 49 -51.23 44.42 -26.60
C ARG A 49 -52.34 43.48 -27.06
N ASP A 50 -52.70 42.46 -26.28
CA ASP A 50 -53.71 41.50 -26.71
C ASP A 50 -55.09 42.15 -26.80
N ARG A 51 -55.53 42.38 -28.04
CA ARG A 51 -56.80 42.99 -28.40
C ARG A 51 -57.37 42.26 -29.61
N VAL A 52 -58.65 41.95 -29.53
CA VAL A 52 -59.45 41.46 -30.64
C VAL A 52 -60.41 42.56 -31.04
N VAL A 53 -60.61 42.73 -32.35
CA VAL A 53 -61.55 43.71 -32.90
C VAL A 53 -62.55 42.97 -33.77
N CYS A 54 -63.83 43.08 -33.42
CA CYS A 54 -64.92 42.38 -34.11
C CYS A 54 -65.87 43.35 -34.83
N ILE A 55 -66.29 43.00 -36.04
CA ILE A 55 -67.21 43.76 -36.88
C ILE A 55 -68.36 42.85 -37.34
N PRO A 56 -69.63 43.31 -37.35
CA PRO A 56 -70.77 42.49 -37.77
C PRO A 56 -70.80 42.21 -39.28
N LEU A 57 -71.21 40.98 -39.63
CA LEU A 57 -71.54 40.51 -40.97
C LEU A 57 -73.06 40.36 -41.13
N ASP A 58 -73.61 40.68 -42.30
CA ASP A 58 -75.04 40.46 -42.61
C ASP A 58 -75.29 39.03 -43.08
N SER A 59 -76.35 38.42 -42.58
CA SER A 59 -76.78 37.06 -42.91
C SER A 59 -77.52 36.95 -44.25
N THR A 60 -77.02 37.62 -45.30
CA THR A 60 -77.54 37.49 -46.67
C THR A 60 -76.42 37.46 -47.72
N THR A 61 -75.71 36.33 -47.80
CA THR A 61 -75.25 35.71 -49.06
C THR A 61 -74.93 34.24 -48.81
N ASN A 62 -75.95 33.39 -48.88
CA ASN A 62 -75.75 31.98 -49.21
C ASN A 62 -75.62 31.88 -50.73
N THR A 63 -74.45 31.48 -51.24
CA THR A 63 -74.20 30.19 -51.92
C THR A 63 -72.85 30.22 -52.63
N SER A 64 -72.01 29.22 -52.32
CA SER A 64 -71.03 28.54 -53.18
C SER A 64 -70.12 29.38 -54.10
N ASP A 65 -68.83 29.43 -53.77
CA ASP A 65 -67.85 28.67 -54.56
C ASP A 65 -66.52 28.51 -53.80
N HIS A 66 -66.33 27.32 -53.24
CA HIS A 66 -65.00 26.79 -53.01
C HIS A 66 -64.48 26.30 -54.37
N SER A 67 -63.34 26.82 -54.83
CA SER A 67 -62.09 26.05 -54.92
C SER A 67 -61.08 26.59 -55.94
N HIS A 68 -59.82 26.57 -55.50
CA HIS A 68 -58.56 26.47 -56.26
C HIS A 68 -58.13 27.59 -57.22
N SER A 69 -56.95 28.15 -56.93
CA SER A 69 -55.81 27.94 -57.84
C SER A 69 -54.45 28.14 -57.13
N LYS A 70 -53.65 27.06 -57.17
CA LYS A 70 -52.18 27.11 -57.19
C LYS A 70 -51.73 27.22 -58.65
N SER A 71 -50.58 27.84 -58.84
CA SER A 71 -49.81 28.07 -60.07
C SER A 71 -49.61 26.86 -61.00
N ALA A 72 -49.59 27.10 -62.33
CA ALA A 72 -48.47 26.75 -63.24
C ALA A 72 -48.72 27.17 -64.71
N ASN A 73 -47.84 28.04 -65.22
CA ASN A 73 -47.07 27.99 -66.48
C ASN A 73 -47.63 27.48 -67.84
N VAL A 74 -47.31 28.29 -68.87
CA VAL A 74 -46.94 28.01 -70.29
C VAL A 74 -48.06 27.97 -71.34
N GLY A 75 -47.91 28.80 -72.40
CA GLY A 75 -48.52 28.56 -73.71
C GLY A 75 -48.91 29.78 -74.57
N LEU A 76 -47.92 30.39 -75.25
CA LEU A 76 -47.95 30.95 -76.61
C LEU A 76 -49.24 31.56 -77.23
N SER A 77 -49.23 32.91 -77.35
CA SER A 77 -49.21 33.69 -78.61
C SER A 77 -50.46 33.71 -79.55
N PRO A 78 -50.56 34.64 -80.55
CA PRO A 78 -51.56 35.72 -80.54
C PRO A 78 -52.34 35.85 -81.88
N SER A 79 -53.19 36.89 -82.00
CA SER A 79 -53.83 37.48 -83.22
C SER A 79 -55.36 37.61 -83.02
N SER A 80 -56.10 38.59 -83.53
CA SER A 80 -55.84 39.66 -84.51
C SER A 80 -56.94 40.73 -84.40
N GLN A 81 -56.51 41.99 -84.32
CA GLN A 81 -56.92 43.15 -85.12
C GLN A 81 -58.40 43.62 -85.29
N PRO A 82 -58.60 44.91 -85.65
CA PRO A 82 -59.64 45.79 -85.11
C PRO A 82 -60.66 46.24 -86.18
N GLN A 83 -61.71 46.97 -85.79
CA GLN A 83 -62.24 48.03 -86.66
C GLN A 83 -63.09 49.09 -85.92
N ILE A 84 -62.93 50.31 -86.42
CA ILE A 84 -63.40 51.62 -85.96
C ILE A 84 -64.78 51.90 -86.56
N HIS A 85 -65.69 52.59 -85.85
CA HIS A 85 -66.32 53.85 -86.30
C HIS A 85 -67.51 54.35 -85.45
N HIS A 86 -67.41 55.65 -85.16
CA HIS A 86 -68.42 56.68 -84.88
C HIS A 86 -69.04 56.88 -83.49
N ALA A 87 -68.93 58.14 -83.10
CA ALA A 87 -69.27 58.75 -81.83
C ALA A 87 -70.71 59.28 -81.82
N HIS A 88 -71.39 59.10 -80.69
CA HIS A 88 -72.36 60.08 -80.20
C HIS A 88 -72.07 60.36 -78.71
N LYS A 89 -72.06 61.65 -78.38
CA LYS A 89 -71.59 62.24 -77.14
C LYS A 89 -72.72 62.36 -76.10
N ILE A 90 -72.33 62.06 -74.85
CA ILE A 90 -72.76 62.67 -73.56
C ILE A 90 -74.04 62.14 -72.89
N GLY A 91 -73.80 61.37 -71.83
CA GLY A 91 -74.57 61.34 -70.57
C GLY A 91 -73.63 60.82 -69.46
N PRO A 92 -73.29 61.60 -68.41
CA PRO A 92 -72.31 61.18 -67.41
C PRO A 92 -73.00 60.41 -66.29
N ASN A 93 -72.83 59.08 -66.22
CA ASN A 93 -73.08 58.34 -64.99
C ASN A 93 -71.79 58.26 -64.18
N LEU A 94 -71.70 59.24 -63.28
CA LEU A 94 -70.70 59.42 -62.25
C LEU A 94 -70.60 58.18 -61.36
N HIS A 95 -69.39 57.65 -61.24
CA HIS A 95 -69.01 56.68 -60.22
C HIS A 95 -69.43 57.17 -58.83
N SER A 96 -70.35 56.47 -58.17
CA SER A 96 -70.64 56.70 -56.76
C SER A 96 -69.46 56.19 -55.93
N ALA A 97 -68.73 57.11 -55.30
CA ALA A 97 -67.70 56.80 -54.31
C ALA A 97 -68.24 55.88 -53.21
N PRO A 98 -67.44 54.95 -52.67
CA PRO A 98 -67.87 54.07 -51.58
C PRO A 98 -68.28 54.91 -50.36
N ARG A 99 -69.56 54.87 -50.00
CA ARG A 99 -70.06 55.44 -48.73
C ARG A 99 -69.82 54.42 -47.61
N GLY A 100 -69.20 54.86 -46.51
CA GLY A 100 -69.02 54.03 -45.32
C GLY A 100 -70.34 53.56 -44.71
N ARG A 101 -70.33 52.35 -44.12
CA ARG A 101 -71.53 51.68 -43.60
C ARG A 101 -71.86 52.15 -42.18
N ARG A 102 -73.15 52.40 -41.89
CA ARG A 102 -73.65 52.69 -40.54
C ARG A 102 -74.33 51.44 -39.97
N THR A 103 -73.83 50.90 -38.87
CA THR A 103 -74.30 49.65 -38.23
C THR A 103 -75.21 49.88 -37.02
N HIS A 104 -75.51 51.14 -36.67
CA HIS A 104 -76.36 51.52 -35.53
C HIS A 104 -75.92 50.99 -34.14
N LEU A 105 -74.70 50.44 -34.02
CA LEU A 105 -74.10 49.99 -32.77
C LEU A 105 -73.33 51.13 -32.08
N VAL A 106 -73.46 51.24 -30.76
CA VAL A 106 -72.69 52.17 -29.94
C VAL A 106 -71.30 51.58 -29.63
N TYR A 107 -70.29 52.42 -29.46
CA TYR A 107 -68.91 51.99 -29.18
C TYR A 107 -68.79 50.97 -28.02
N GLN A 108 -69.57 51.13 -26.96
CA GLN A 108 -69.57 50.20 -25.82
C GLN A 108 -70.01 48.77 -26.21
N GLN A 109 -70.93 48.64 -27.18
CA GLN A 109 -71.36 47.34 -27.69
C GLN A 109 -70.23 46.67 -28.47
N TYR A 110 -69.43 47.41 -29.25
CA TYR A 110 -68.26 46.87 -29.93
C TYR A 110 -67.19 46.34 -28.96
N ILE A 111 -66.94 47.03 -27.85
CA ILE A 111 -66.02 46.55 -26.81
C ILE A 111 -66.57 45.26 -26.19
N TYR A 112 -67.85 45.24 -25.83
CA TYR A 112 -68.49 44.06 -25.25
C TYR A 112 -68.40 42.84 -26.18
N ILE A 113 -68.78 42.99 -27.45
CA ILE A 113 -68.71 41.90 -28.44
C ILE A 113 -67.27 41.43 -28.64
N SER A 114 -66.32 42.37 -28.71
CA SER A 114 -64.90 42.02 -28.86
C SER A 114 -64.40 41.21 -27.66
N GLN A 115 -64.90 41.49 -26.45
CA GLN A 115 -64.57 40.73 -25.24
C GLN A 115 -65.26 39.36 -25.19
N VAL A 116 -66.53 39.26 -25.62
CA VAL A 116 -67.25 37.97 -25.71
C VAL A 116 -66.58 37.07 -26.75
N CYS A 117 -66.34 37.59 -27.96
CA CYS A 117 -65.68 36.86 -29.02
C CYS A 117 -64.20 36.55 -28.72
N TYR A 118 -63.54 37.34 -27.87
CA TYR A 118 -62.22 36.97 -27.33
C TYR A 118 -62.28 35.64 -26.57
N HIS A 119 -63.32 35.39 -25.77
CA HIS A 119 -63.45 34.16 -24.99
C HIS A 119 -64.02 32.99 -25.79
N GLU A 120 -64.95 33.25 -26.71
CA GLU A 120 -65.69 32.19 -27.42
C GLU A 120 -65.06 31.77 -28.76
N ALA A 121 -64.47 32.71 -29.51
CA ALA A 121 -64.05 32.47 -30.90
C ALA A 121 -62.55 32.20 -31.05
N LEU A 122 -61.71 32.59 -30.08
CA LEU A 122 -60.28 32.35 -30.15
C LEU A 122 -59.92 30.95 -29.61
N PRO A 123 -58.99 30.24 -30.29
CA PRO A 123 -58.54 28.95 -29.80
C PRO A 123 -57.75 29.13 -28.50
N LEU A 124 -57.89 28.17 -27.57
CA LEU A 124 -57.18 28.11 -26.29
C LEU A 124 -55.66 28.31 -26.45
N SER A 125 -55.12 27.89 -27.59
CA SER A 125 -53.74 28.07 -27.99
C SER A 125 -53.26 29.52 -28.01
N SER A 126 -54.12 30.44 -28.44
CA SER A 126 -53.81 31.87 -28.53
C SER A 126 -53.63 32.50 -27.15
N HIS A 127 -54.40 32.02 -26.17
CA HIS A 127 -54.40 32.55 -24.81
C HIS A 127 -53.27 31.99 -23.93
N PHE A 128 -52.89 30.73 -24.09
CA PHE A 128 -52.02 30.05 -23.12
C PHE A 128 -50.64 29.68 -23.65
N PHE A 129 -50.37 29.82 -24.96
CA PHE A 129 -49.10 29.39 -25.54
C PHE A 129 -47.86 30.02 -24.86
N PRO A 130 -47.76 31.36 -24.68
CA PRO A 130 -46.56 31.96 -24.08
C PRO A 130 -46.31 31.51 -22.63
N TYR A 131 -47.37 31.31 -21.86
CA TYR A 131 -47.29 30.79 -20.49
C TYR A 131 -46.84 29.32 -20.47
N MET A 132 -47.35 28.51 -21.40
CA MET A 132 -46.95 27.12 -21.56
C MET A 132 -45.49 27.00 -22.02
N ALA A 133 -45.05 27.83 -22.97
CA ALA A 133 -43.66 27.89 -23.43
C ALA A 133 -42.69 28.34 -22.32
N LEU A 134 -43.12 29.27 -21.45
CA LEU A 134 -42.36 29.68 -20.27
C LEU A 134 -42.21 28.53 -19.28
N LEU A 135 -43.31 27.85 -18.94
CA LEU A 135 -43.29 26.69 -18.04
C LEU A 135 -42.39 25.57 -18.58
N GLN A 136 -42.50 25.25 -19.88
CA GLN A 136 -41.66 24.25 -20.54
C GLN A 136 -40.18 24.64 -20.50
N SER A 137 -39.85 25.90 -20.75
CA SER A 137 -38.46 26.40 -20.69
C SER A 137 -37.89 26.27 -19.28
N LEU A 138 -38.68 26.56 -18.24
CA LEU A 138 -38.29 26.38 -16.83
C LEU A 138 -38.06 24.90 -16.47
N VAL A 139 -38.91 24.00 -16.96
CA VAL A 139 -38.72 22.54 -16.77
C VAL A 139 -37.42 22.08 -17.44
N LEU A 140 -37.09 22.61 -18.63
CA LEU A 140 -35.82 22.31 -19.31
C LEU A 140 -34.60 22.83 -18.51
N VAL A 141 -34.67 24.03 -17.94
CA VAL A 141 -33.61 24.57 -17.03
C VAL A 141 -33.40 23.64 -15.83
N ALA A 142 -34.49 23.25 -15.16
CA ALA A 142 -34.43 22.38 -13.98
C ALA A 142 -33.87 21.00 -14.32
N SER A 143 -34.30 20.41 -15.46
CA SER A 143 -33.80 19.12 -15.93
C SER A 143 -32.32 19.15 -16.34
N GLY A 144 -31.80 20.31 -16.76
CA GLY A 144 -30.40 20.46 -17.17
C GLY A 144 -29.40 20.32 -16.02
N SER A 145 -29.79 20.78 -14.83
CA SER A 145 -28.92 20.88 -13.67
C SER A 145 -29.13 19.79 -12.62
N PHE A 146 -30.07 18.86 -12.85
CA PHE A 146 -30.51 17.87 -11.88
C PHE A 146 -29.36 16.98 -11.37
N TRP A 147 -28.56 16.41 -12.26
CA TRP A 147 -27.47 15.50 -11.87
C TRP A 147 -26.35 16.17 -11.05
N LEU A 148 -26.20 17.50 -11.13
CA LEU A 148 -25.23 18.27 -10.34
C LEU A 148 -25.73 18.59 -8.92
N HIS A 149 -27.05 18.75 -8.74
CA HIS A 149 -27.66 19.15 -7.46
C HIS A 149 -28.23 17.97 -6.66
N PHE A 150 -28.43 16.80 -7.29
CA PHE A 150 -28.98 15.65 -6.60
C PHE A 150 -28.03 15.15 -5.50
N PRO A 151 -28.45 15.03 -4.21
CA PRO A 151 -27.53 14.85 -3.08
C PRO A 151 -26.60 13.63 -3.17
N HIS A 152 -27.11 12.52 -3.71
CA HIS A 152 -26.33 11.29 -3.88
C HIS A 152 -25.27 11.37 -4.98
N THR A 153 -25.41 12.26 -5.96
CA THR A 153 -24.42 12.48 -7.04
C THR A 153 -23.52 13.67 -6.72
N SER A 154 -24.10 14.75 -6.21
CA SER A 154 -23.42 16.02 -5.92
C SER A 154 -22.23 15.84 -4.96
N SER A 155 -22.43 15.12 -3.86
CA SER A 155 -21.35 14.84 -2.89
C SER A 155 -20.11 14.17 -3.52
N ARG A 156 -20.32 13.24 -4.44
CA ARG A 156 -19.22 12.55 -5.15
C ARG A 156 -18.56 13.43 -6.20
N ILE A 157 -19.34 14.25 -6.89
CA ILE A 157 -18.84 15.21 -7.88
C ILE A 157 -18.01 16.29 -7.19
N GLU A 158 -18.45 16.81 -6.04
CA GLU A 158 -17.69 17.78 -5.26
C GLU A 158 -16.38 17.21 -4.71
N GLN A 159 -16.40 15.97 -4.22
CA GLN A 159 -15.19 15.26 -3.79
C GLN A 159 -14.23 15.06 -4.97
N PHE A 160 -14.73 14.66 -6.14
CA PHE A 160 -13.93 14.53 -7.36
C PHE A 160 -13.27 15.86 -7.75
N LEU A 161 -14.04 16.94 -7.82
CA LEU A 161 -13.53 18.26 -8.21
C LEU A 161 -12.53 18.81 -7.17
N SER A 162 -12.73 18.55 -5.88
CA SER A 162 -11.76 18.93 -4.85
C SER A 162 -10.45 18.16 -4.97
N ILE A 163 -10.51 16.87 -5.31
CA ILE A 163 -9.31 16.05 -5.54
C ILE A 163 -8.58 16.55 -6.78
N LEU A 164 -9.31 16.78 -7.87
CA LEU A 164 -8.76 17.27 -9.13
C LEU A 164 -8.04 18.61 -8.95
N ALA A 165 -8.65 19.57 -8.25
CA ALA A 165 -8.03 20.86 -7.94
C ALA A 165 -6.70 20.68 -7.19
N LYS A 166 -6.68 19.82 -6.16
CA LYS A 166 -5.47 19.52 -5.38
C LYS A 166 -4.41 18.80 -6.21
N CYS A 167 -4.80 17.92 -7.14
CA CYS A 167 -3.88 17.30 -8.07
C CYS A 167 -3.24 18.33 -8.99
N CYS A 168 -3.99 19.33 -9.44
CA CYS A 168 -3.48 20.42 -10.28
C CYS A 168 -2.56 21.37 -9.53
N GLU A 169 -2.83 21.65 -8.26
CA GLU A 169 -2.00 22.52 -7.40
C GLU A 169 -0.70 21.83 -6.95
N SER A 170 -0.64 20.49 -6.96
CA SER A 170 0.51 19.76 -6.43
C SER A 170 1.76 19.89 -7.32
N PRO A 171 2.88 20.41 -6.78
CA PRO A 171 4.14 20.55 -7.54
C PRO A 171 4.75 19.21 -7.96
N TRP A 172 4.43 18.11 -7.24
CA TRP A 172 4.86 16.76 -7.60
C TRP A 172 4.39 16.33 -8.98
N THR A 173 3.19 16.74 -9.42
CA THR A 173 2.69 16.36 -10.74
C THR A 173 3.56 16.88 -11.86
N SER A 174 4.00 18.14 -11.75
CA SER A 174 4.87 18.79 -12.72
C SER A 174 6.24 18.12 -12.76
N GLN A 175 6.80 17.76 -11.60
CA GLN A 175 8.07 17.04 -11.50
C GLN A 175 7.97 15.61 -12.06
N ALA A 176 6.95 14.84 -11.68
CA ALA A 176 6.76 13.49 -12.20
C ALA A 176 6.56 13.47 -13.72
N LEU A 177 5.84 14.46 -14.28
CA LEU A 177 5.65 14.61 -15.73
C LEU A 177 6.92 15.06 -16.46
N SER A 178 7.78 15.88 -15.85
CA SER A 178 9.08 16.23 -16.45
C SER A 178 10.02 15.02 -16.50
N HIS A 179 10.10 14.22 -15.44
CA HIS A 179 10.87 12.99 -15.43
C HIS A 179 10.34 11.94 -16.41
N ALA A 180 9.02 11.79 -16.54
CA ALA A 180 8.43 10.88 -17.52
C ALA A 180 8.76 11.26 -18.97
N ARG A 181 8.86 12.57 -19.28
CA ARG A 181 9.29 13.06 -20.61
C ARG A 181 10.77 12.80 -20.86
N ILE A 182 11.61 12.96 -19.85
CA ILE A 182 13.05 12.69 -19.95
C ILE A 182 13.27 11.18 -20.18
N ASP A 183 12.60 10.31 -19.42
CA ASP A 183 12.66 8.85 -19.59
C ASP A 183 12.19 8.42 -21.01
N SER A 184 11.21 9.12 -21.60
CA SER A 184 10.75 8.88 -22.97
C SER A 184 11.74 9.34 -24.06
N ALA A 185 12.56 10.37 -23.78
CA ALA A 185 13.57 10.86 -24.71
C ALA A 185 14.80 9.94 -24.79
N PHE A 186 15.08 9.18 -23.72
CA PHE A 186 16.14 8.17 -23.69
C PHE A 186 15.69 6.77 -24.16
N ALA A 187 14.38 6.55 -24.31
CA ALA A 187 13.82 5.32 -24.86
C ALA A 187 13.76 5.40 -26.40
N THR A 188 14.88 5.15 -27.09
CA THR A 188 14.83 4.83 -28.52
C THR A 188 14.01 3.55 -28.73
N PRO A 189 13.06 3.52 -29.70
CA PRO A 189 12.36 2.30 -30.03
C PRO A 189 13.37 1.28 -30.63
N PRO A 190 13.18 -0.03 -30.43
CA PRO A 190 13.99 -1.02 -31.12
C PRO A 190 13.74 -0.88 -32.63
N SER A 191 14.81 -0.67 -33.38
CA SER A 191 14.79 -0.67 -34.85
C SER A 191 14.30 -2.03 -35.36
N PRO A 192 13.45 -2.07 -36.40
CA PRO A 192 13.21 -3.31 -37.12
C PRO A 192 14.43 -3.61 -37.99
N CYS A 193 15.07 -4.77 -37.78
CA CYS A 193 16.12 -5.26 -38.66
C CYS A 193 15.59 -5.47 -40.10
N PRO A 194 16.40 -5.22 -41.14
CA PRO A 194 15.97 -5.25 -42.53
C PRO A 194 15.98 -6.69 -43.08
N SER A 195 14.95 -7.06 -43.84
CA SER A 195 15.04 -8.17 -44.79
C SER A 195 14.76 -7.66 -46.19
N THR A 196 15.82 -7.63 -46.99
CA THR A 196 15.90 -7.92 -48.44
C THR A 196 14.61 -7.83 -49.27
N LEU A 197 14.51 -6.86 -50.19
CA LEU A 197 14.52 -7.06 -51.66
C LEU A 197 14.09 -5.80 -52.47
N SER A 198 14.88 -5.55 -53.52
CA SER A 198 14.58 -4.96 -54.84
C SER A 198 14.22 -3.46 -55.03
N CYS A 199 15.22 -2.72 -55.54
CA CYS A 199 15.25 -1.92 -56.78
C CYS A 199 14.04 -1.06 -57.20
N ASN A 200 14.21 0.27 -57.24
CA ASN A 200 14.48 1.04 -58.48
C ASN A 200 14.41 2.57 -58.27
N SER A 201 15.36 3.28 -58.90
CA SER A 201 15.30 4.65 -59.50
C SER A 201 14.88 5.84 -58.61
N THR A 202 15.45 7.04 -58.64
CA THR A 202 16.54 7.71 -59.38
C THR A 202 16.62 9.14 -58.79
N VAL A 203 17.71 9.85 -59.07
CA VAL A 203 17.85 11.33 -59.09
C VAL A 203 18.45 12.02 -57.84
N SER A 204 19.79 12.18 -57.92
CA SER A 204 20.58 13.43 -57.75
C SER A 204 20.51 14.18 -56.39
N CYS A 205 21.55 14.79 -55.82
CA CYS A 205 22.89 15.12 -56.31
C CYS A 205 23.73 15.73 -55.16
N VAL A 206 25.04 15.60 -55.29
CA VAL A 206 26.11 16.49 -54.77
C VAL A 206 26.52 16.34 -53.29
N SER A 207 27.58 15.55 -53.15
CA SER A 207 28.65 15.60 -52.16
C SER A 207 29.46 16.91 -52.22
N LEU A 208 29.92 17.40 -51.06
CA LEU A 208 31.20 18.10 -50.96
C LEU A 208 31.99 17.54 -49.76
N ASP A 209 33.07 16.84 -50.08
CA ASP A 209 34.12 16.35 -49.19
C ASP A 209 34.99 17.52 -48.67
N SER A 210 35.49 17.40 -47.45
CA SER A 210 36.82 17.87 -47.05
C SER A 210 37.26 17.19 -45.74
N ARG A 211 38.24 16.30 -45.89
CA ARG A 211 39.00 15.58 -44.85
C ARG A 211 39.59 16.53 -43.80
N GLU A 212 39.65 16.09 -42.52
CA GLU A 212 40.90 15.65 -41.88
C GLU A 212 40.74 15.26 -40.39
N GLN A 213 41.38 14.14 -40.04
CA GLN A 213 42.04 13.81 -38.76
C GLN A 213 41.19 13.45 -37.52
N LEU A 214 41.27 12.16 -37.14
CA LEU A 214 41.13 11.71 -35.76
C LEU A 214 42.23 12.33 -34.89
N PRO A 215 41.92 12.63 -33.62
CA PRO A 215 42.52 11.82 -32.56
C PRO A 215 41.52 11.43 -31.45
N SER A 216 41.86 10.32 -30.80
CA SER A 216 41.33 9.80 -29.55
C SER A 216 41.25 10.85 -28.41
N SER A 217 40.13 10.91 -27.69
CA SER A 217 40.09 11.31 -26.27
C SER A 217 38.76 10.96 -25.59
N SER A 218 38.89 10.49 -24.35
CA SER A 218 38.00 10.55 -23.17
C SER A 218 36.59 11.18 -23.30
N PRO A 219 35.58 10.69 -22.54
CA PRO A 219 34.33 11.41 -22.41
C PRO A 219 34.60 12.71 -21.65
N SER A 220 34.61 13.84 -22.37
CA SER A 220 34.65 15.16 -21.79
C SER A 220 33.31 15.46 -21.15
N VAL A 221 33.35 15.59 -19.82
CA VAL A 221 32.55 16.53 -19.04
C VAL A 221 32.41 17.83 -19.83
N MET A 222 31.18 18.26 -20.10
CA MET A 222 30.68 19.64 -20.01
C MET A 222 29.29 19.71 -20.65
N ALA A 223 28.27 19.92 -19.83
CA ALA A 223 27.52 21.18 -19.79
C ALA A 223 26.22 20.94 -19.00
N ASP A 224 26.33 21.08 -17.68
CA ASP A 224 25.24 21.55 -16.84
C ASP A 224 24.66 22.82 -17.48
N SER A 225 23.56 22.66 -18.21
CA SER A 225 22.69 23.75 -18.59
C SER A 225 21.44 23.62 -17.75
N HIS A 226 21.43 24.42 -16.69
CA HIS A 226 20.34 24.69 -15.76
C HIS A 226 18.95 24.28 -16.27
N SER A 227 18.47 23.13 -15.83
CA SER A 227 17.07 22.98 -15.44
C SER A 227 17.08 22.79 -13.93
N GLN A 228 16.61 23.80 -13.20
CA GLN A 228 16.36 23.69 -11.78
C GLN A 228 15.41 22.50 -11.58
N VAL A 229 15.95 21.36 -11.13
CA VAL A 229 15.14 20.30 -10.54
C VAL A 229 14.54 20.95 -9.30
N ILE A 230 13.26 21.29 -9.37
CA ILE A 230 12.50 21.82 -8.24
C ILE A 230 12.52 20.73 -7.17
N SER A 231 13.45 20.82 -6.23
CA SER A 231 13.52 19.91 -5.09
C SER A 231 12.26 20.16 -4.27
N LEU A 232 11.35 19.20 -4.21
CA LEU A 232 10.14 19.32 -3.40
C LEU A 232 10.50 19.58 -1.94
N ASP A 233 9.86 20.58 -1.35
CA ASP A 233 9.93 20.80 0.09
C ASP A 233 9.30 19.61 0.84
N LYS A 234 9.72 19.43 2.10
CA LYS A 234 9.22 18.35 2.95
C LYS A 234 7.68 18.39 3.08
N SER A 235 7.11 19.59 3.14
CA SER A 235 5.67 19.82 3.16
C SER A 235 4.97 19.24 1.94
N ASP A 236 5.57 19.42 0.77
CA ASP A 236 4.93 19.13 -0.50
C ASP A 236 4.93 17.63 -0.79
N GLY A 237 5.98 16.92 -0.35
CA GLY A 237 6.04 15.46 -0.39
C GLY A 237 5.01 14.80 0.54
N GLU A 238 4.81 15.34 1.74
CA GLU A 238 3.79 14.85 2.67
C GLU A 238 2.37 15.15 2.18
N GLN A 239 2.15 16.33 1.60
CA GLN A 239 0.89 16.68 0.94
C GLN A 239 0.59 15.75 -0.25
N ALA A 240 1.58 15.46 -1.09
CA ALA A 240 1.44 14.52 -2.19
C ALA A 240 1.08 13.11 -1.69
N ARG A 241 1.73 12.62 -0.62
CA ARG A 241 1.41 11.33 0.00
C ARG A 241 -0.03 11.26 0.52
N ALA A 242 -0.48 12.30 1.23
CA ALA A 242 -1.86 12.39 1.69
C ALA A 242 -2.85 12.44 0.51
N LEU A 243 -2.46 13.04 -0.60
CA LEU A 243 -3.26 13.09 -1.82
C LEU A 243 -3.36 11.71 -2.49
N PHE A 244 -2.28 10.93 -2.60
CA PHE A 244 -2.31 9.54 -3.08
C PHE A 244 -3.28 8.68 -2.28
N GLU A 245 -3.26 8.77 -0.95
CA GLU A 245 -4.17 7.99 -0.10
C GLU A 245 -5.64 8.41 -0.28
N ARG A 246 -5.89 9.73 -0.42
CA ARG A 246 -7.23 10.26 -0.72
C ARG A 246 -7.72 9.78 -2.09
N VAL A 247 -6.88 9.81 -3.12
CA VAL A 247 -7.22 9.32 -4.47
C VAL A 247 -7.52 7.83 -4.44
N ARG A 248 -6.72 7.01 -3.73
CA ARG A 248 -6.97 5.56 -3.57
C ARG A 248 -8.30 5.27 -2.88
N LYS A 249 -8.62 5.98 -1.79
CA LYS A 249 -9.91 5.83 -1.07
C LYS A 249 -11.08 6.26 -1.95
N PHE A 250 -10.96 7.40 -2.64
CA PHE A 250 -11.97 7.91 -3.55
C PHE A 250 -12.22 6.95 -4.72
N ARG A 251 -11.15 6.40 -5.31
CA ARG A 251 -11.23 5.39 -6.36
C ARG A 251 -12.08 4.18 -5.93
N SER A 252 -11.75 3.58 -4.79
CA SER A 252 -12.50 2.44 -4.25
C SER A 252 -13.98 2.78 -4.02
N HIS A 253 -14.26 3.98 -3.49
CA HIS A 253 -15.62 4.45 -3.28
C HIS A 253 -16.41 4.61 -4.59
N CYS A 254 -15.81 5.20 -5.63
CA CYS A 254 -16.47 5.44 -6.91
C CYS A 254 -16.56 4.20 -7.81
N GLU A 255 -15.60 3.29 -7.77
CA GLU A 255 -15.66 2.03 -8.52
C GLU A 255 -16.80 1.11 -8.04
N SER A 256 -17.27 1.26 -6.79
CA SER A 256 -18.39 0.49 -6.25
C SER A 256 -19.78 0.88 -6.78
N SER A 257 -19.89 1.99 -7.52
CA SER A 257 -21.17 2.58 -7.91
C SER A 257 -21.21 3.02 -9.37
N ALA A 258 -22.41 2.94 -9.97
CA ALA A 258 -22.73 3.44 -11.31
C ALA A 258 -23.90 4.45 -11.30
N VAL A 259 -24.09 5.17 -10.19
CA VAL A 259 -25.24 6.08 -9.97
C VAL A 259 -25.14 7.33 -10.83
N ILE A 260 -23.95 7.93 -10.97
CA ILE A 260 -23.77 9.19 -11.71
C ILE A 260 -24.09 8.96 -13.18
N CYS A 261 -23.52 7.90 -13.78
CA CYS A 261 -23.77 7.55 -15.17
C CYS A 261 -25.26 7.25 -15.42
N LYS A 262 -25.93 6.52 -14.52
CA LYS A 262 -27.37 6.21 -14.63
C LYS A 262 -28.25 7.46 -14.53
N VAL A 263 -27.96 8.36 -13.59
CA VAL A 263 -28.71 9.61 -13.42
C VAL A 263 -28.53 10.51 -14.64
N TYR A 264 -27.32 10.62 -15.18
CA TYR A 264 -27.07 11.41 -16.39
C TYR A 264 -27.77 10.82 -17.62
N LEU A 265 -27.72 9.50 -17.81
CA LEU A 265 -28.47 8.82 -18.89
C LEU A 265 -29.98 9.02 -18.74
N ALA A 266 -30.53 8.81 -17.55
CA ALA A 266 -31.96 9.01 -17.28
C ALA A 266 -32.38 10.47 -17.53
N GLN A 267 -31.55 11.43 -17.13
CA GLN A 267 -31.77 12.86 -17.39
C GLN A 267 -31.82 13.16 -18.89
N THR A 268 -30.89 12.64 -19.69
CA THR A 268 -30.86 12.85 -21.15
C THR A 268 -32.07 12.21 -21.84
N VAL A 269 -32.46 11.00 -21.43
CA VAL A 269 -33.68 10.34 -21.94
C VAL A 269 -34.93 11.16 -21.57
N PHE A 270 -35.02 11.64 -20.34
CA PHE A 270 -36.12 12.48 -19.88
C PHE A 270 -36.23 13.79 -20.67
N LYS A 271 -35.11 14.48 -20.90
CA LYS A 271 -35.06 15.68 -21.76
C LYS A 271 -35.60 15.38 -23.16
N LEU A 272 -35.17 14.27 -23.79
CA LEU A 272 -35.62 13.89 -25.13
C LEU A 272 -37.13 13.56 -25.16
N LEU A 273 -37.65 12.88 -24.14
CA LEU A 273 -39.08 12.61 -24.00
C LEU A 273 -39.91 13.89 -23.83
N ILE A 274 -39.42 14.85 -23.03
CA ILE A 274 -40.07 16.16 -22.90
C ILE A 274 -40.07 16.91 -24.23
N VAL A 275 -38.93 16.97 -24.93
CA VAL A 275 -38.82 17.69 -26.21
C VAL A 275 -39.76 17.08 -27.25
N THR A 276 -39.80 15.75 -27.36
CA THR A 276 -40.70 15.06 -28.28
C THR A 276 -42.18 15.28 -27.93
N LEU A 277 -42.53 15.25 -26.64
CA LEU A 277 -43.86 15.59 -26.16
C LEU A 277 -44.23 17.04 -26.52
N ILE A 278 -43.36 18.01 -26.23
CA ILE A 278 -43.59 19.42 -26.55
C ILE A 278 -43.82 19.61 -28.05
N MET A 279 -42.95 19.06 -28.89
CA MET A 279 -43.09 19.14 -30.35
C MET A 279 -44.41 18.53 -30.84
N SER A 280 -44.86 17.43 -30.23
CA SER A 280 -46.07 16.71 -30.69
C SER A 280 -47.36 17.53 -30.62
N TYR A 281 -47.55 18.38 -29.60
CA TYR A 281 -48.75 19.23 -29.48
C TYR A 281 -48.54 20.67 -29.93
N THR A 282 -47.30 21.20 -29.91
CA THR A 282 -47.03 22.59 -30.33
C THR A 282 -46.97 22.74 -31.85
N VAL A 283 -46.56 21.70 -32.60
CA VAL A 283 -46.53 21.75 -34.08
C VAL A 283 -47.93 21.86 -34.68
N PRO A 284 -48.95 21.06 -34.28
CA PRO A 284 -50.32 21.27 -34.73
C PRO A 284 -50.88 22.66 -34.37
N LEU A 285 -50.46 23.20 -33.22
CA LEU A 285 -50.86 24.51 -32.72
C LEU A 285 -50.47 25.67 -33.63
N LEU A 286 -49.38 25.51 -34.39
CA LEU A 286 -48.92 26.53 -35.32
C LEU A 286 -49.95 26.78 -36.45
N GLY A 287 -50.74 25.76 -36.79
CA GLY A 287 -51.81 25.85 -37.78
C GLY A 287 -53.12 26.44 -37.27
N SER A 288 -53.36 26.45 -35.94
CA SER A 288 -54.59 26.99 -35.35
C SER A 288 -54.56 28.51 -35.12
N LEU A 289 -53.39 29.14 -35.24
CA LEU A 289 -53.22 30.59 -35.11
C LEU A 289 -53.56 31.29 -36.44
N SER A 290 -54.82 31.68 -36.60
CA SER A 290 -55.30 32.48 -37.74
C SER A 290 -55.43 33.97 -37.41
N PHE A 291 -55.39 34.82 -38.45
CA PHE A 291 -55.57 36.26 -38.29
C PHE A 291 -57.05 36.65 -38.17
N ASN A 292 -57.93 35.95 -38.88
CA ASN A 292 -59.38 36.17 -38.86
C ASN A 292 -60.09 35.01 -38.16
N HIS A 293 -61.09 35.33 -37.35
CA HIS A 293 -61.96 34.39 -36.66
C HIS A 293 -63.42 34.78 -36.87
N THR A 294 -64.30 33.81 -37.07
CA THR A 294 -65.75 34.04 -37.14
C THR A 294 -66.38 33.70 -35.79
N CYS A 295 -67.11 34.65 -35.21
CA CYS A 295 -67.72 34.56 -33.90
C CYS A 295 -69.24 34.58 -34.01
N HIS A 296 -69.90 33.66 -33.28
CA HIS A 296 -71.36 33.50 -33.26
C HIS A 296 -71.85 33.60 -31.81
N PRO A 297 -72.06 34.81 -31.28
CA PRO A 297 -72.43 34.98 -29.87
C PRO A 297 -73.85 34.45 -29.58
N GLU A 298 -74.02 33.82 -28.41
CA GLU A 298 -75.31 33.24 -27.99
C GLU A 298 -76.39 34.31 -27.73
N GLU A 299 -76.01 35.48 -27.21
CA GLU A 299 -76.94 36.57 -26.84
C GLU A 299 -77.27 37.52 -28.00
N ARG A 300 -78.11 37.06 -28.93
CA ARG A 300 -78.56 37.86 -30.09
C ARG A 300 -79.36 39.12 -29.71
N ALA A 301 -79.99 39.13 -28.54
CA ALA A 301 -80.92 40.17 -28.10
C ALA A 301 -80.24 41.52 -27.77
N LEU A 302 -78.95 41.52 -27.40
CA LEU A 302 -78.25 42.74 -26.95
C LEU A 302 -77.62 43.54 -28.10
N VAL A 303 -77.38 42.89 -29.25
CA VAL A 303 -76.53 43.43 -30.33
C VAL A 303 -77.22 43.42 -31.71
N GLY A 304 -78.17 42.51 -31.94
CA GLY A 304 -78.97 42.49 -33.17
C GLY A 304 -78.31 41.86 -34.41
N TYR A 305 -77.07 41.36 -34.31
CA TYR A 305 -76.36 40.64 -35.38
C TYR A 305 -76.01 39.20 -34.95
N ALA A 306 -76.03 38.26 -35.90
CA ALA A 306 -75.78 36.84 -35.64
C ALA A 306 -74.33 36.38 -35.87
N THR A 307 -73.58 37.11 -36.69
CA THR A 307 -72.24 36.75 -37.14
C THR A 307 -71.30 37.93 -37.07
N PHE A 308 -70.14 37.75 -36.45
CA PHE A 308 -69.07 38.75 -36.37
C PHE A 308 -67.77 38.20 -36.95
N GLU A 309 -67.06 39.01 -37.74
CA GLU A 309 -65.68 38.73 -38.11
C GLU A 309 -64.75 39.47 -37.17
N CYS A 310 -63.85 38.73 -36.54
CA CYS A 310 -62.94 39.19 -35.51
C CYS A 310 -61.50 39.06 -35.99
N ILE A 311 -60.71 40.11 -35.79
CA ILE A 311 -59.29 40.14 -36.13
C ILE A 311 -58.48 40.04 -34.83
N HIS A 312 -57.58 39.07 -34.77
CA HIS A 312 -56.58 38.97 -33.71
C HIS A 312 -55.26 39.56 -34.20
N VAL A 313 -54.97 40.80 -33.80
CA VAL A 313 -53.79 41.56 -34.29
C VAL A 313 -52.47 40.88 -33.91
N LEU A 314 -52.43 40.21 -32.77
CA LEU A 314 -51.22 39.59 -32.22
C LEU A 314 -50.90 38.21 -32.83
N SER A 315 -51.86 37.57 -33.51
CA SER A 315 -51.73 36.23 -34.11
C SER A 315 -50.50 36.07 -35.01
N SER A 316 -50.19 37.07 -35.85
CA SER A 316 -49.05 37.03 -36.77
C SER A 316 -47.70 37.09 -36.04
N LEU A 317 -47.62 37.86 -34.95
CA LEU A 317 -46.42 37.95 -34.12
C LEU A 317 -46.25 36.67 -33.28
N LEU A 318 -47.31 36.18 -32.64
CA LEU A 318 -47.30 34.93 -31.87
C LEU A 318 -46.93 33.73 -32.75
N ARG A 319 -47.42 33.65 -33.98
CA ARG A 319 -47.06 32.59 -34.93
C ARG A 319 -45.56 32.60 -35.27
N LYS A 320 -44.96 33.79 -35.46
CA LYS A 320 -43.51 33.92 -35.71
C LYS A 320 -42.68 33.58 -34.46
N LEU A 321 -43.12 34.01 -33.28
CA LEU A 321 -42.45 33.68 -32.00
C LEU A 321 -42.56 32.19 -31.67
N LEU A 322 -43.71 31.55 -31.92
CA LEU A 322 -43.90 30.11 -31.80
C LEU A 322 -43.02 29.34 -32.79
N ALA A 323 -42.94 29.78 -34.05
CA ALA A 323 -42.03 29.19 -35.01
C ALA A 323 -40.55 29.29 -34.56
N ALA A 324 -40.13 30.45 -34.04
CA ALA A 324 -38.79 30.62 -33.47
C ALA A 324 -38.55 29.76 -32.23
N TYR A 325 -39.56 29.57 -31.38
CA TYR A 325 -39.46 28.67 -30.23
C TYR A 325 -39.30 27.21 -30.66
N LEU A 326 -40.06 26.76 -31.67
CA LEU A 326 -39.98 25.42 -32.23
C LEU A 326 -38.63 25.12 -32.88
N THR A 327 -38.02 26.10 -33.58
CA THR A 327 -36.68 25.91 -34.16
C THR A 327 -35.60 25.76 -33.09
N LEU A 328 -35.66 26.55 -32.02
CA LEU A 328 -34.76 26.44 -30.87
C LEU A 328 -34.93 25.09 -30.15
N LEU A 329 -36.17 24.66 -29.94
CA LEU A 329 -36.49 23.37 -29.33
C LEU A 329 -36.03 22.19 -30.19
N GLY A 330 -36.15 22.29 -31.52
CA GLY A 330 -35.64 21.28 -32.45
C GLY A 330 -34.12 21.14 -32.41
N LEU A 331 -33.39 22.27 -32.36
CA LEU A 331 -31.92 22.27 -32.21
C LEU A 331 -31.49 21.68 -30.86
N TYR A 332 -32.21 22.02 -29.78
CA TYR A 332 -32.00 21.41 -28.46
C TYR A 332 -32.24 19.90 -28.49
N GLY A 333 -33.29 19.43 -29.17
CA GLY A 333 -33.58 18.00 -29.36
C GLY A 333 -32.48 17.25 -30.14
N LEU A 334 -31.97 17.85 -31.22
CA LEU A 334 -30.85 17.27 -31.99
C LEU A 334 -29.60 17.10 -31.13
N LEU A 335 -29.29 18.09 -30.30
CA LEU A 335 -28.14 18.01 -29.41
C LEU A 335 -28.33 16.95 -28.32
N ASN A 336 -29.53 16.82 -27.74
CA ASN A 336 -29.83 15.73 -26.81
C ASN A 336 -29.71 14.35 -27.47
N PHE A 337 -30.15 14.22 -28.72
CA PHE A 337 -29.97 12.99 -29.48
C PHE A 337 -28.49 12.67 -29.69
N TYR A 338 -27.67 13.66 -30.07
CA TYR A 338 -26.21 13.51 -30.14
C TYR A 338 -25.62 13.04 -28.80
N THR A 339 -25.99 13.65 -27.67
CA THR A 339 -25.51 13.22 -26.35
C THR A 339 -25.91 11.80 -26.02
N LEU A 340 -27.14 11.39 -26.35
CA LEU A 340 -27.60 10.02 -26.14
C LEU A 340 -26.80 9.03 -26.99
N THR A 341 -26.52 9.37 -28.26
CA THR A 341 -25.69 8.52 -29.12
C THR A 341 -24.26 8.41 -28.60
N TRP A 342 -23.66 9.49 -28.09
CA TRP A 342 -22.32 9.46 -27.49
C TRP A 342 -22.25 8.59 -26.23
N ILE A 343 -23.28 8.66 -25.38
CA ILE A 343 -23.37 7.84 -24.16
C ILE A 343 -23.50 6.34 -24.52
N LEU A 344 -24.22 6.03 -25.59
CA LEU A 344 -24.50 4.65 -26.01
C LEU A 344 -23.44 4.05 -26.95
N SER A 345 -22.70 4.87 -27.71
CA SER A 345 -21.71 4.42 -28.69
C SER A 345 -20.41 3.92 -28.06
N SER A 346 -20.21 4.15 -26.77
CA SER A 346 -18.93 3.95 -26.08
C SER A 346 -19.14 3.18 -24.79
N SER A 347 -18.25 2.25 -24.43
CA SER A 347 -18.26 1.60 -23.12
C SER A 347 -17.83 2.58 -22.02
N LEU A 348 -18.64 3.60 -21.72
CA LEU A 348 -18.32 4.66 -20.74
C LEU A 348 -18.13 4.14 -19.31
N GLN A 349 -18.47 2.88 -19.05
CA GLN A 349 -18.23 2.18 -17.80
C GLN A 349 -16.80 1.65 -17.66
N GLN A 350 -15.99 1.70 -18.73
CA GLN A 350 -14.59 1.31 -18.73
C GLN A 350 -13.76 2.44 -19.36
N TYR A 351 -12.73 2.89 -18.64
CA TYR A 351 -11.77 3.87 -19.15
C TYR A 351 -10.38 3.24 -19.15
N SER A 352 -9.80 3.11 -20.35
CA SER A 352 -8.42 2.67 -20.54
C SER A 352 -7.59 3.84 -21.08
N PHE A 353 -6.47 4.15 -20.44
CA PHE A 353 -5.57 5.25 -20.80
C PHE A 353 -4.72 4.95 -22.05
N HIS A 354 -5.31 4.59 -23.19
CA HIS A 354 -4.57 4.12 -24.36
C HIS A 354 -3.63 5.19 -24.95
N SER A 355 -4.05 6.46 -24.97
CA SER A 355 -3.24 7.59 -25.46
C SER A 355 -2.10 7.98 -24.51
N LEU A 356 -2.25 7.78 -23.19
CA LEU A 356 -1.21 8.09 -22.20
C LEU A 356 -0.25 6.92 -21.94
N LYS A 357 -0.63 5.71 -22.32
CA LYS A 357 0.22 4.51 -22.29
C LYS A 357 1.36 4.58 -23.32
N GLU A 358 1.18 5.35 -24.39
CA GLU A 358 2.22 5.64 -25.39
C GLU A 358 3.18 6.76 -24.96
N LEU A 359 2.71 7.70 -24.14
CA LEU A 359 3.47 8.87 -23.69
C LEU A 359 4.29 8.63 -22.41
N SER A 360 4.05 7.54 -21.69
CA SER A 360 4.73 7.27 -20.42
C SER A 360 5.25 5.83 -20.35
N SER A 361 6.51 5.66 -19.92
CA SER A 361 7.16 4.37 -19.64
C SER A 361 6.52 3.59 -18.48
N LEU A 362 5.39 4.07 -17.95
CA LEU A 362 4.64 3.53 -16.82
C LEU A 362 3.69 2.46 -17.36
N ARG A 363 4.12 1.19 -17.37
CA ARG A 363 3.42 0.09 -18.07
C ARG A 363 2.32 -0.64 -17.30
N ASP A 364 2.24 -0.47 -15.98
CA ASP A 364 1.39 -1.32 -15.13
C ASP A 364 0.19 -0.56 -14.58
N PHE A 365 -0.98 -0.72 -15.21
CA PHE A 365 -2.21 -0.08 -14.73
C PHE A 365 -3.45 -0.97 -14.81
N PRO A 366 -4.28 -0.97 -13.74
CA PRO A 366 -5.59 -1.60 -13.74
C PRO A 366 -6.66 -0.70 -14.38
N ASP A 367 -7.50 -1.27 -15.24
CA ASP A 367 -8.60 -0.59 -15.92
C ASP A 367 -9.59 0.05 -14.92
N LEU A 368 -9.94 1.32 -15.14
CA LEU A 368 -10.89 2.04 -14.30
C LEU A 368 -12.32 1.66 -14.69
N LYS A 369 -13.19 1.53 -13.67
CA LYS A 369 -14.57 1.06 -13.85
C LYS A 369 -15.62 2.03 -13.29
N ASN A 370 -16.83 1.96 -13.84
CA ASN A 370 -18.08 2.57 -13.36
C ASN A 370 -18.05 4.11 -13.27
N ASP A 371 -18.52 4.71 -12.16
CA ASP A 371 -18.71 6.16 -12.03
C ASP A 371 -17.41 6.96 -12.23
N LEU A 372 -16.26 6.42 -11.82
CA LEU A 372 -14.96 7.07 -12.02
C LEU A 372 -14.54 7.11 -13.50
N ALA A 373 -14.78 6.02 -14.23
CA ALA A 373 -14.52 5.96 -15.67
C ALA A 373 -15.37 6.99 -16.42
N PHE A 374 -16.65 7.09 -16.07
CA PHE A 374 -17.57 8.08 -16.64
C PHE A 374 -17.11 9.53 -16.36
N LEU A 375 -16.74 9.86 -15.11
CA LEU A 375 -16.27 11.20 -14.75
C LEU A 375 -14.98 11.58 -15.49
N ILE A 376 -14.06 10.63 -15.69
CA ILE A 376 -12.82 10.88 -16.44
C ILE A 376 -13.11 11.06 -17.93
N HIS A 377 -14.02 10.28 -18.53
CA HIS A 377 -14.48 10.52 -19.90
C HIS A 377 -15.08 11.93 -20.08
N MET A 378 -15.88 12.40 -19.12
CA MET A 378 -16.44 13.74 -19.14
C MET A 378 -15.36 14.83 -19.02
N LEU A 379 -14.33 14.58 -18.21
CA LEU A 379 -13.19 15.49 -18.03
C LEU A 379 -12.29 15.53 -19.27
N ASP A 380 -12.08 14.39 -19.92
CA ASP A 380 -11.27 14.27 -21.15
C ASP A 380 -11.85 15.08 -22.31
N GLN A 381 -13.18 15.17 -22.39
CA GLN A 381 -13.90 16.02 -23.36
C GLN A 381 -13.78 17.52 -23.04
N TYR A 382 -13.39 17.89 -21.82
CA TYR A 382 -13.18 19.28 -21.41
C TYR A 382 -11.71 19.68 -21.59
N ASP A 383 -10.78 18.98 -20.93
CA ASP A 383 -9.33 19.23 -21.05
C ASP A 383 -8.52 17.94 -20.74
N PRO A 384 -7.78 17.39 -21.73
CA PRO A 384 -6.97 16.19 -21.53
C PRO A 384 -5.79 16.40 -20.57
N LEU A 385 -5.33 17.65 -20.33
CA LEU A 385 -4.22 17.94 -19.41
C LEU A 385 -4.60 17.68 -17.95
N LEU A 386 -5.87 17.89 -17.59
CA LEU A 386 -6.38 17.59 -16.25
C LEU A 386 -6.34 16.09 -15.97
N VAL A 387 -6.67 15.28 -16.99
CA VAL A 387 -6.59 13.81 -16.92
C VAL A 387 -5.14 13.36 -16.77
N GLN A 388 -4.19 13.97 -17.49
CA GLN A 388 -2.75 13.68 -17.34
C GLN A 388 -2.22 13.94 -15.92
N ARG A 389 -2.66 15.03 -15.28
CA ARG A 389 -2.24 15.33 -13.89
C ARG A 389 -2.86 14.38 -12.88
N LEU A 390 -4.14 14.02 -13.06
CA LEU A 390 -4.81 13.02 -12.23
C LEU A 390 -4.16 11.62 -12.41
N PHE A 391 -3.74 11.29 -13.64
CA PHE A 391 -3.08 10.04 -13.99
C PHE A 391 -1.79 9.80 -13.17
N VAL A 392 -0.99 10.84 -12.91
CA VAL A 392 0.19 10.74 -12.06
C VAL A 392 -0.17 10.20 -10.68
N PHE A 393 -1.28 10.63 -10.07
CA PHE A 393 -1.68 10.15 -8.73
C PHE A 393 -2.39 8.80 -8.72
N LEU A 394 -2.82 8.30 -9.87
CA LEU A 394 -3.42 6.97 -10.01
C LEU A 394 -2.36 5.88 -10.25
N SER A 395 -1.10 6.26 -10.44
CA SER A 395 0.00 5.35 -10.74
C SER A 395 0.67 4.76 -9.50
N PRO A 396 0.80 3.42 -9.39
CA PRO A 396 1.55 2.79 -8.30
C PRO A 396 3.07 3.03 -8.44
N VAL A 397 3.55 3.25 -9.67
CA VAL A 397 4.97 3.51 -9.94
C VAL A 397 5.35 4.92 -9.52
N SER A 398 4.48 5.90 -9.74
CA SER A 398 4.72 7.27 -9.25
C SER A 398 4.67 7.34 -7.72
N GLU A 399 3.76 6.60 -7.07
CA GLU A 399 3.71 6.47 -5.61
C GLU A 399 5.03 5.86 -5.08
N SER A 400 5.55 4.85 -5.76
CA SER A 400 6.84 4.23 -5.43
C SER A 400 8.00 5.22 -5.56
N ARG A 401 8.05 6.00 -6.65
CA ARG A 401 9.08 7.05 -6.86
C ARG A 401 9.00 8.14 -5.79
N LEU A 402 7.80 8.59 -5.41
CA LEU A 402 7.62 9.56 -4.32
C LEU A 402 8.14 9.02 -2.99
N LEU A 403 7.88 7.74 -2.70
CA LEU A 403 8.36 7.09 -1.48
C LEU A 403 9.89 6.98 -1.46
N GLU A 404 10.52 6.69 -2.60
CA GLU A 404 11.98 6.65 -2.74
C GLU A 404 12.62 8.03 -2.48
N GLU A 405 12.17 9.09 -3.14
CA GLU A 405 12.66 10.46 -2.89
C GLU A 405 12.42 10.92 -1.44
N SER A 406 11.26 10.55 -0.87
CA SER A 406 10.91 10.87 0.52
C SER A 406 11.77 10.09 1.53
N LEU A 407 12.20 8.89 1.19
CA LEU A 407 13.11 8.09 2.01
C LEU A 407 14.51 8.69 1.95
N GLU A 408 15.03 9.01 0.77
CA GLU A 408 16.34 9.67 0.59
C GLU A 408 16.45 10.95 1.42
N ARG A 409 15.45 11.83 1.35
CA ARG A 409 15.46 13.07 2.15
C ARG A 409 15.36 12.83 3.65
N ARG A 410 14.64 11.80 4.11
CA ARG A 410 14.48 11.50 5.55
C ARG A 410 15.63 10.70 6.15
N TRP A 411 16.35 9.98 5.32
CA TRP A 411 17.43 9.05 5.66
C TRP A 411 18.70 9.43 4.90
N GLY A 412 19.21 10.63 5.20
CA GLY A 412 20.52 11.07 4.72
C GLY A 412 21.66 10.34 5.41
N GLU A 413 22.86 10.48 4.86
CA GLU A 413 24.08 9.82 5.34
C GLU A 413 24.38 10.14 6.79
N GLU A 414 24.26 11.41 7.21
CA GLU A 414 24.53 11.84 8.59
C GLU A 414 23.66 11.11 9.62
N LYS A 415 22.36 10.95 9.32
CA LYS A 415 21.42 10.28 10.21
C LYS A 415 21.68 8.79 10.28
N LEU A 416 22.05 8.17 9.16
CA LEU A 416 22.44 6.76 9.12
C LEU A 416 23.74 6.54 9.91
N HIS A 417 24.73 7.41 9.74
CA HIS A 417 25.99 7.39 10.50
C HIS A 417 25.76 7.52 12.01
N ALA A 418 24.86 8.41 12.44
CA ALA A 418 24.50 8.58 13.84
C ALA A 418 23.84 7.33 14.47
N MET A 419 23.25 6.46 13.65
CA MET A 419 22.63 5.21 14.09
C MET A 419 23.58 4.00 14.05
N ILE A 420 24.82 4.16 13.58
CA ILE A 420 25.82 3.08 13.59
C ILE A 420 26.29 2.89 15.02
N SER A 421 26.04 1.70 15.57
CA SER A 421 26.56 1.26 16.86
C SER A 421 27.79 0.36 16.66
N VAL A 422 28.71 0.37 17.61
CA VAL A 422 29.85 -0.57 17.63
C VAL A 422 29.52 -1.70 18.61
N ASP A 423 29.50 -2.94 18.13
CA ASP A 423 29.30 -4.13 18.97
C ASP A 423 30.51 -4.36 19.89
N ALA A 424 30.38 -5.22 20.91
CA ALA A 424 31.45 -5.55 21.87
C ALA A 424 32.76 -6.06 21.22
N ASP A 425 32.65 -6.61 20.00
CA ASP A 425 33.77 -7.10 19.19
C ASP A 425 34.44 -5.99 18.35
N GLY A 426 34.02 -4.73 18.48
CA GLY A 426 34.54 -3.60 17.70
C GLY A 426 33.96 -3.49 16.28
N ARG A 427 32.87 -4.19 15.97
CA ARG A 427 32.25 -4.23 14.64
C ARG A 427 31.20 -3.14 14.46
N SER A 428 31.21 -2.47 13.32
CA SER A 428 30.21 -1.46 12.95
C SER A 428 28.89 -2.12 12.52
N ARG A 429 27.82 -1.82 13.25
CA ARG A 429 26.49 -2.39 13.05
C ARG A 429 25.44 -1.30 12.84
N LEU A 430 24.54 -1.55 11.87
CA LEU A 430 23.38 -0.71 11.62
C LEU A 430 22.11 -1.57 11.63
N GLN A 431 21.09 -1.10 12.33
CA GLN A 431 19.78 -1.75 12.40
C GLN A 431 18.70 -0.79 11.87
N LEU A 432 17.96 -1.26 10.86
CA LEU A 432 16.84 -0.54 10.26
C LEU A 432 15.55 -1.34 10.46
N VAL A 433 14.51 -0.68 10.97
CA VAL A 433 13.26 -1.31 11.38
C VAL A 433 12.07 -0.62 10.73
N ALA A 434 11.13 -1.41 10.21
CA ALA A 434 9.82 -0.96 9.72
C ALA A 434 9.89 0.15 8.64
N LEU A 435 10.89 0.10 7.77
CA LEU A 435 10.97 0.97 6.61
C LEU A 435 10.16 0.39 5.44
N PRO A 436 9.49 1.23 4.63
CA PRO A 436 8.80 0.74 3.44
C PRO A 436 9.80 0.21 2.39
N ARG A 437 10.97 0.85 2.25
CA ARG A 437 12.07 0.44 1.36
C ARG A 437 13.43 0.81 1.96
N LEU A 438 14.49 0.23 1.41
CA LEU A 438 15.87 0.53 1.76
C LEU A 438 16.28 1.94 1.26
N PRO A 439 16.81 2.82 2.12
CA PRO A 439 17.38 4.09 1.68
C PRO A 439 18.63 3.86 0.83
N PRO A 440 18.80 4.51 -0.35
CA PRO A 440 19.98 4.30 -1.17
C PRO A 440 21.25 4.90 -0.58
N ALA A 441 21.14 5.92 0.28
CA ALA A 441 22.23 6.44 1.11
C ALA A 441 22.84 5.38 2.05
N LEU A 442 22.16 4.25 2.29
CA LEU A 442 22.74 3.13 3.01
C LEU A 442 23.98 2.57 2.29
N PHE A 443 23.94 2.53 0.96
CA PHE A 443 24.97 1.86 0.17
C PHE A 443 26.29 2.65 0.14
N THR A 444 26.29 3.94 0.50
CA THR A 444 27.51 4.75 0.59
C THR A 444 28.33 4.47 1.86
N LEU A 445 27.77 3.74 2.84
CA LEU A 445 28.43 3.37 4.09
C LEU A 445 29.47 2.25 3.90
N SER A 446 30.65 2.60 3.40
CA SER A 446 31.73 1.65 3.09
C SER A 446 32.32 0.91 4.32
N GLN A 447 32.23 1.52 5.49
CA GLN A 447 32.80 0.99 6.74
C GLN A 447 31.87 0.03 7.50
N LEU A 448 30.62 -0.16 7.03
CA LEU A 448 29.64 -0.99 7.73
C LEU A 448 29.97 -2.48 7.57
N GLN A 449 30.07 -3.22 8.68
CA GLN A 449 30.34 -4.65 8.68
C GLN A 449 29.08 -5.51 8.85
N VAL A 450 28.14 -5.04 9.66
CA VAL A 450 26.90 -5.78 10.02
C VAL A 450 25.67 -4.95 9.66
N LEU A 451 24.81 -5.49 8.79
CA LEU A 451 23.54 -4.87 8.42
C LEU A 451 22.36 -5.70 8.92
N LYS A 452 21.47 -5.11 9.73
CA LYS A 452 20.26 -5.76 10.24
C LYS A 452 19.01 -5.04 9.73
N LEU A 453 18.13 -5.77 9.06
CA LEU A 453 16.91 -5.26 8.45
C LEU A 453 15.70 -5.99 9.04
N GLU A 454 14.74 -5.25 9.59
CA GLU A 454 13.56 -5.81 10.25
C GLU A 454 12.26 -5.25 9.65
N LEU A 455 11.35 -6.14 9.25
CA LEU A 455 10.00 -5.82 8.76
C LEU A 455 9.98 -4.89 7.54
N ILE A 456 10.79 -5.18 6.52
CA ILE A 456 10.84 -4.42 5.25
C ILE A 456 10.29 -5.29 4.10
N ALA A 457 9.14 -4.88 3.56
CA ALA A 457 8.34 -5.68 2.62
C ALA A 457 8.81 -5.65 1.15
N ASP A 458 9.74 -4.76 0.77
CA ASP A 458 10.31 -4.66 -0.58
C ASP A 458 11.80 -4.27 -0.50
N THR A 459 12.65 -5.17 0.01
CA THR A 459 14.09 -4.91 0.04
C THR A 459 14.70 -5.17 -1.34
N ARG A 460 15.19 -4.11 -1.99
CA ARG A 460 15.93 -4.19 -3.25
C ARG A 460 17.40 -3.89 -3.01
N PHE A 461 18.24 -4.89 -3.19
CA PHE A 461 19.69 -4.71 -3.16
C PHE A 461 20.16 -4.36 -4.58
N THR A 462 20.46 -3.08 -4.77
CA THR A 462 20.86 -2.51 -6.06
C THR A 462 22.35 -2.65 -6.31
N ALA A 463 22.78 -2.38 -7.55
CA ALA A 463 24.19 -2.34 -7.92
C ALA A 463 25.06 -1.45 -7.01
N HIS A 464 24.48 -0.41 -6.39
CA HIS A 464 25.22 0.48 -5.47
C HIS A 464 25.78 -0.24 -4.25
N MET A 465 25.24 -1.41 -3.87
CA MET A 465 25.75 -2.15 -2.72
C MET A 465 27.22 -2.59 -2.88
N THR A 466 27.77 -2.59 -4.09
CA THR A 466 29.20 -2.85 -4.32
C THR A 466 30.13 -1.86 -3.63
N SER A 467 29.65 -0.66 -3.23
CA SER A 467 30.47 0.29 -2.45
C SER A 467 30.61 -0.08 -0.98
N MET A 468 29.80 -0.99 -0.45
CA MET A 468 29.86 -1.44 0.95
C MET A 468 30.97 -2.48 1.17
N THR A 469 32.23 -2.11 0.88
CA THR A 469 33.35 -3.05 0.83
C THR A 469 33.58 -3.83 2.12
N SER A 470 33.23 -3.29 3.29
CA SER A 470 33.45 -3.94 4.59
C SER A 470 32.33 -4.88 5.05
N LEU A 471 31.23 -4.99 4.29
CA LEU A 471 30.06 -5.78 4.70
C LEU A 471 30.40 -7.27 4.73
N ARG A 472 30.19 -7.92 5.88
CA ARG A 472 30.42 -9.36 6.10
C ARG A 472 29.21 -10.09 6.63
N GLU A 473 28.33 -9.41 7.36
CA GLU A 473 27.15 -10.02 7.99
C GLU A 473 25.86 -9.32 7.58
N LEU A 474 24.86 -10.11 7.21
CA LEU A 474 23.54 -9.63 6.82
C LEU A 474 22.47 -10.36 7.64
N HIS A 475 21.57 -9.60 8.26
CA HIS A 475 20.45 -10.14 9.04
C HIS A 475 19.15 -9.61 8.44
N LEU A 476 18.29 -10.52 7.98
CA LEU A 476 16.99 -10.23 7.39
C LEU A 476 15.92 -10.82 8.29
N TYR A 477 15.17 -9.98 8.99
CA TYR A 477 14.07 -10.38 9.86
C TYR A 477 12.73 -10.05 9.23
N HIS A 478 12.01 -11.06 8.77
CA HIS A 478 10.72 -10.94 8.07
C HIS A 478 10.77 -9.96 6.89
N CYS A 479 11.82 -10.08 6.07
CA CYS A 479 12.06 -9.23 4.90
C CYS A 479 12.02 -10.06 3.62
N THR A 480 11.32 -9.56 2.61
CA THR A 480 11.33 -10.08 1.23
C THR A 480 12.37 -9.32 0.43
N ALA A 481 13.42 -10.04 0.00
CA ALA A 481 14.59 -9.44 -0.62
C ALA A 481 14.81 -9.89 -2.06
N THR A 482 14.84 -8.92 -2.98
CA THR A 482 15.28 -9.08 -4.36
C THR A 482 16.66 -8.45 -4.54
N VAL A 483 17.55 -9.13 -5.26
CA VAL A 483 18.94 -8.70 -5.45
C VAL A 483 19.25 -8.61 -6.93
N ASP A 484 19.83 -7.50 -7.36
CA ASP A 484 20.32 -7.32 -8.73
C ASP A 484 21.53 -8.23 -9.03
N PRO A 485 21.78 -8.63 -10.28
CA PRO A 485 22.87 -9.56 -10.61
C PRO A 485 24.27 -9.08 -10.17
N SER A 486 24.54 -7.78 -10.24
CA SER A 486 25.81 -7.18 -9.80
C SER A 486 25.97 -7.21 -8.28
N ALA A 487 24.90 -6.88 -7.55
CA ALA A 487 24.84 -6.96 -6.09
C ALA A 487 24.98 -8.41 -5.61
N LEU A 488 24.42 -9.37 -6.35
CA LEU A 488 24.53 -10.79 -6.06
C LEU A 488 25.97 -11.28 -6.18
N ALA A 489 26.70 -10.88 -7.24
CA ALA A 489 28.10 -11.24 -7.40
C ALA A 489 28.95 -10.74 -6.21
N PHE A 490 28.69 -9.52 -5.74
CA PHE A 490 29.35 -8.98 -4.55
C PHE A 490 29.03 -9.78 -3.28
N LEU A 491 27.75 -10.11 -3.02
CA LEU A 491 27.36 -10.92 -1.85
C LEU A 491 27.96 -12.33 -1.91
N GLN A 492 28.04 -12.94 -3.09
CA GLN A 492 28.58 -14.29 -3.26
C GLN A 492 30.06 -14.39 -2.85
N GLU A 493 30.83 -13.31 -3.00
CA GLU A 493 32.26 -13.27 -2.68
C GLU A 493 32.55 -12.80 -1.26
N ARG A 494 31.76 -11.88 -0.70
CA ARG A 494 32.11 -11.15 0.53
C ARG A 494 31.29 -11.54 1.76
N LEU A 495 30.08 -12.07 1.58
CA LEU A 495 29.19 -12.34 2.70
C LEU A 495 29.62 -13.62 3.43
N GLU A 496 29.98 -13.48 4.71
CA GLU A 496 30.44 -14.58 5.56
C GLU A 496 29.31 -15.13 6.43
N VAL A 497 28.45 -14.27 6.96
CA VAL A 497 27.35 -14.64 7.88
C VAL A 497 26.02 -14.14 7.35
N LEU A 498 25.02 -15.01 7.33
CA LEU A 498 23.65 -14.66 6.97
C LEU A 498 22.67 -15.18 8.01
N GLN A 499 21.86 -14.28 8.56
CA GLN A 499 20.76 -14.62 9.45
C GLN A 499 19.43 -14.26 8.83
N LEU A 500 18.53 -15.24 8.74
CA LEU A 500 17.20 -15.09 8.18
C LEU A 500 16.16 -15.46 9.23
N THR A 501 15.19 -14.59 9.45
CA THR A 501 13.95 -14.95 10.14
C THR A 501 12.76 -14.77 9.24
N PHE A 502 11.88 -15.77 9.18
CA PHE A 502 10.77 -15.80 8.25
C PHE A 502 9.56 -16.47 8.92
N THR A 503 8.36 -16.12 8.47
CA THR A 503 7.13 -16.77 8.97
C THR A 503 6.90 -18.07 8.22
N GLN A 504 7.12 -18.06 6.91
CA GLN A 504 6.94 -19.18 6.00
C GLN A 504 8.18 -19.36 5.13
N ALA A 505 8.51 -20.61 4.79
CA ALA A 505 9.68 -20.89 3.97
C ALA A 505 9.61 -20.32 2.54
N SER A 506 8.42 -19.92 2.05
CA SER A 506 8.27 -19.24 0.76
C SER A 506 8.83 -17.82 0.74
N GLU A 507 9.04 -17.21 1.91
CA GLU A 507 9.65 -15.87 2.04
C GLU A 507 11.17 -15.92 1.84
N ILE A 508 11.78 -17.10 1.88
CA ILE A 508 13.23 -17.27 1.78
C ILE A 508 13.67 -17.00 0.33
N PRO A 509 14.54 -16.01 0.09
CA PRO A 509 14.97 -15.71 -1.27
C PRO A 509 15.83 -16.82 -1.88
N SER A 510 15.60 -17.15 -3.15
CA SER A 510 16.34 -18.20 -3.86
C SER A 510 17.84 -17.92 -4.01
N TRP A 511 18.23 -16.64 -4.06
CA TRP A 511 19.62 -16.22 -4.19
C TRP A 511 20.48 -16.59 -2.98
N VAL A 512 19.88 -16.78 -1.80
CA VAL A 512 20.59 -17.21 -0.57
C VAL A 512 21.36 -18.50 -0.79
N LEU A 513 20.77 -19.43 -1.55
CA LEU A 513 21.37 -20.73 -1.85
C LEU A 513 22.57 -20.61 -2.80
N SER A 514 22.74 -19.47 -3.46
CA SER A 514 23.84 -19.24 -4.41
C SER A 514 25.10 -18.64 -3.80
N LEU A 515 25.09 -18.32 -2.50
CA LEU A 515 26.17 -17.65 -1.79
C LEU A 515 27.35 -18.59 -1.53
N ARG A 516 28.36 -18.56 -2.40
CA ARG A 516 29.50 -19.47 -2.32
C ARG A 516 30.40 -19.19 -1.12
N GLY A 517 30.62 -17.92 -0.78
CA GLY A 517 31.48 -17.47 0.32
C GLY A 517 30.89 -17.60 1.73
N LEU A 518 29.66 -18.11 1.87
CA LEU A 518 28.96 -18.15 3.15
C LEU A 518 29.58 -19.18 4.09
N HIS A 519 29.95 -18.74 5.29
CA HIS A 519 30.55 -19.55 6.35
C HIS A 519 29.52 -19.94 7.42
N GLU A 520 28.63 -19.02 7.79
CA GLU A 520 27.61 -19.23 8.81
C GLU A 520 26.22 -18.88 8.29
N LEU A 521 25.26 -19.79 8.47
CA LEU A 521 23.87 -19.61 8.07
C LEU A 521 22.95 -19.85 9.26
N HIS A 522 22.12 -18.87 9.58
CA HIS A 522 21.15 -18.93 10.66
C HIS A 522 19.74 -18.82 10.05
N LEU A 523 18.95 -19.86 10.21
CA LEU A 523 17.57 -19.93 9.72
C LEU A 523 16.62 -20.02 10.91
N SER A 524 15.72 -19.05 11.04
CA SER A 524 14.69 -19.04 12.07
C SER A 524 13.30 -18.95 11.44
N GLY A 525 12.45 -19.95 11.66
CA GLY A 525 11.08 -19.90 11.16
C GLY A 525 10.47 -21.26 10.83
N ARG A 526 9.28 -21.25 10.24
CA ARG A 526 8.57 -22.47 9.86
C ARG A 526 9.11 -23.01 8.53
N LEU A 527 10.05 -23.95 8.64
CA LEU A 527 10.70 -24.62 7.50
C LEU A 527 9.87 -25.76 6.89
N GLY A 528 8.86 -26.24 7.61
CA GLY A 528 7.95 -27.28 7.13
C GLY A 528 6.89 -26.71 6.17
N SER A 529 6.79 -27.29 4.97
CA SER A 529 5.65 -27.05 4.08
C SER A 529 4.37 -27.58 4.76
N ASP A 530 3.30 -26.79 4.74
CA ASP A 530 2.01 -27.06 5.40
C ASP A 530 1.20 -28.20 4.72
N GLY A 531 1.88 -29.21 4.17
CA GLY A 531 1.29 -30.27 3.38
C GLY A 531 2.00 -31.61 3.55
N GLY A 532 1.64 -32.34 4.61
CA GLY A 532 1.77 -33.80 4.69
C GLY A 532 3.18 -34.37 4.86
N VAL A 533 3.20 -35.55 5.48
CA VAL A 533 4.39 -36.42 5.61
C VAL A 533 5.00 -36.66 4.22
N GLY A 534 6.20 -36.15 3.97
CA GLY A 534 7.03 -36.62 2.87
C GLY A 534 7.71 -35.58 1.99
N ARG A 535 7.24 -34.33 1.89
CA ARG A 535 7.89 -33.35 1.00
C ARG A 535 9.10 -32.65 1.62
N SER A 536 10.10 -32.46 0.75
CA SER A 536 11.45 -31.97 0.98
C SER A 536 11.49 -30.61 1.68
N TRP A 537 12.62 -30.35 2.33
CA TRP A 537 13.07 -29.05 2.79
C TRP A 537 12.72 -27.94 1.78
N ALA A 538 11.97 -26.93 2.22
CA ALA A 538 11.46 -25.89 1.32
C ALA A 538 12.57 -25.03 0.68
N LEU A 539 13.79 -25.04 1.25
CA LEU A 539 14.97 -24.33 0.76
C LEU A 539 15.68 -25.04 -0.42
N GLY A 540 15.27 -26.23 -0.87
CA GLY A 540 15.92 -26.90 -2.01
C GLY A 540 17.38 -27.35 -1.75
N SER A 541 18.20 -27.39 -2.80
CA SER A 541 19.56 -27.97 -2.76
C SER A 541 20.60 -27.00 -2.15
N LEU A 542 21.41 -27.48 -1.20
CA LEU A 542 22.47 -26.70 -0.53
C LEU A 542 23.85 -26.87 -1.18
N ARG A 543 23.96 -27.61 -2.30
CA ARG A 543 25.24 -27.93 -2.99
C ARG A 543 26.18 -26.77 -3.28
N GLN A 544 25.65 -25.56 -3.41
CA GLN A 544 26.45 -24.38 -3.76
C GLN A 544 27.13 -23.75 -2.53
N LEU A 545 26.64 -24.01 -1.31
CA LEU A 545 27.19 -23.51 -0.04
C LEU A 545 28.37 -24.35 0.46
N ARG A 546 29.42 -24.51 -0.37
CA ARG A 546 30.53 -25.44 -0.09
C ARG A 546 31.44 -25.01 1.06
N HIS A 547 31.42 -23.73 1.43
CA HIS A 547 32.23 -23.18 2.51
C HIS A 547 31.48 -23.06 3.84
N LEU A 548 30.23 -23.53 3.90
CA LEU A 548 29.40 -23.47 5.09
C LEU A 548 30.00 -24.35 6.20
N ARG A 549 30.36 -23.72 7.32
CA ARG A 549 30.94 -24.35 8.51
C ARG A 549 29.94 -24.43 9.65
N VAL A 550 29.12 -23.39 9.81
CA VAL A 550 28.14 -23.30 10.89
C VAL A 550 26.74 -23.20 10.30
N LEU A 551 25.85 -24.07 10.77
CA LEU A 551 24.44 -24.00 10.43
C LEU A 551 23.62 -24.03 11.72
N VAL A 552 22.84 -22.96 11.91
CA VAL A 552 21.90 -22.82 13.01
C VAL A 552 20.50 -22.86 12.44
N ILE A 553 19.67 -23.78 12.94
CA ILE A 553 18.28 -23.91 12.54
C ILE A 553 17.40 -23.77 13.79
N ARG A 554 16.57 -22.74 13.81
CA ARG A 554 15.53 -22.52 14.81
C ARG A 554 14.17 -22.68 14.16
N GLY A 555 13.37 -23.63 14.62
CA GLY A 555 12.06 -23.85 14.02
C GLY A 555 11.45 -25.19 14.40
N MET A 556 10.44 -25.60 13.65
CA MET A 556 9.66 -26.81 13.92
C MET A 556 10.00 -27.93 12.92
N LEU A 557 11.04 -28.71 13.20
CA LEU A 557 11.50 -29.82 12.37
C LEU A 557 11.07 -31.17 12.95
N GLN A 558 10.38 -31.98 12.16
CA GLN A 558 10.09 -33.38 12.53
C GLN A 558 11.22 -34.34 12.12
N ARG A 559 12.00 -33.98 11.10
CA ARG A 559 13.11 -34.78 10.56
C ARG A 559 14.27 -33.88 10.18
N ILE A 560 15.49 -34.41 10.29
CA ILE A 560 16.67 -33.75 9.72
C ILE A 560 16.59 -33.83 8.19
N PRO A 561 16.63 -32.70 7.46
CA PRO A 561 16.59 -32.68 6.01
C PRO A 561 17.72 -33.51 5.38
N GLY A 562 17.40 -34.26 4.31
CA GLY A 562 18.38 -35.05 3.57
C GLY A 562 19.35 -34.17 2.77
N GLU A 563 18.93 -32.95 2.45
CA GLU A 563 19.66 -31.92 1.75
C GLU A 563 20.87 -31.43 2.57
N LEU A 564 20.82 -31.52 3.90
CA LEU A 564 21.98 -31.23 4.76
C LEU A 564 23.13 -32.22 4.53
N CYS A 565 22.84 -33.41 4.02
CA CYS A 565 23.90 -34.35 3.66
C CYS A 565 24.77 -33.86 2.47
N GLU A 566 24.31 -32.86 1.71
CA GLU A 566 25.08 -32.28 0.61
C GLU A 566 26.22 -31.38 1.11
N VAL A 567 26.06 -30.75 2.27
CA VAL A 567 27.06 -29.88 2.94
C VAL A 567 27.78 -30.58 4.10
N ALA A 568 27.53 -31.87 4.30
CA ALA A 568 28.07 -32.66 5.40
C ALA A 568 29.60 -32.71 5.47
N SER A 569 30.30 -32.47 4.35
CA SER A 569 31.76 -32.47 4.29
C SER A 569 32.41 -31.18 4.79
N SER A 570 31.69 -30.05 4.75
CA SER A 570 32.21 -28.74 5.17
C SER A 570 31.72 -28.33 6.57
N LEU A 571 30.61 -28.91 7.03
CA LEU A 571 29.96 -28.53 8.27
C LEU A 571 30.76 -28.96 9.51
N VAL A 572 31.06 -27.98 10.38
CA VAL A 572 31.83 -28.13 11.62
C VAL A 572 30.91 -28.04 12.84
N ARG A 573 29.94 -27.12 12.81
CA ARG A 573 28.93 -26.91 13.86
C ARG A 573 27.53 -27.01 13.28
N LEU A 574 26.70 -27.84 13.90
CA LEU A 574 25.26 -27.92 13.65
C LEU A 574 24.50 -27.62 14.93
N GLU A 575 23.65 -26.60 14.90
CA GLU A 575 22.74 -26.25 15.98
C GLU A 575 21.30 -26.36 15.48
N ILE A 576 20.49 -27.16 16.18
CA ILE A 576 19.06 -27.29 15.92
C ILE A 576 18.34 -26.97 17.23
N GLN A 577 17.58 -25.88 17.22
CA GLN A 577 16.65 -25.51 18.28
C GLN A 577 15.23 -25.74 17.79
N ASN A 578 14.55 -26.74 18.34
CA ASN A 578 13.36 -27.31 17.71
C ASN A 578 12.02 -26.83 18.31
N GLU A 579 12.04 -25.79 19.13
CA GLU A 579 10.87 -25.14 19.74
C GLU A 579 9.86 -26.14 20.36
N GLY A 580 10.36 -27.23 20.93
CA GLY A 580 9.55 -28.27 21.56
C GLY A 580 8.86 -29.22 20.59
N THR A 581 9.28 -29.34 19.33
CA THR A 581 8.77 -30.37 18.41
C THR A 581 9.63 -31.64 18.46
N ARG A 582 8.99 -32.81 18.32
CA ARG A 582 9.69 -34.11 18.39
C ARG A 582 10.46 -34.39 17.11
N LEU A 583 11.78 -34.52 17.24
CA LEU A 583 12.66 -34.90 16.14
C LEU A 583 12.70 -36.44 16.01
N LEU A 584 12.03 -37.00 15.00
CA LEU A 584 11.82 -38.45 14.85
C LEU A 584 12.94 -39.16 14.09
N VAL A 585 13.56 -38.48 13.10
CA VAL A 585 14.53 -39.10 12.18
C VAL A 585 15.86 -38.38 12.21
N LEU A 586 16.85 -39.03 12.85
CA LEU A 586 18.22 -38.54 13.00
C LEU A 586 19.25 -39.28 12.10
N MET A 587 18.79 -40.15 11.19
CA MET A 587 19.69 -40.93 10.32
C MET A 587 20.57 -40.07 9.41
N GLY A 588 20.12 -38.85 9.08
CA GLY A 588 20.89 -37.88 8.29
C GLY A 588 22.23 -37.49 8.93
N LEU A 589 22.32 -37.49 10.27
CA LEU A 589 23.56 -37.17 10.99
C LEU A 589 24.68 -38.17 10.72
N LYS A 590 24.35 -39.43 10.37
CA LYS A 590 25.37 -40.47 10.12
C LYS A 590 26.37 -40.09 9.03
N ARG A 591 25.99 -39.19 8.10
CA ARG A 591 26.83 -38.74 6.99
C ARG A 591 27.73 -37.55 7.34
N MET A 592 27.51 -36.90 8.49
CA MET A 592 28.19 -35.66 8.90
C MET A 592 29.44 -35.93 9.75
N VAL A 593 30.35 -36.77 9.24
CA VAL A 593 31.51 -37.30 9.99
C VAL A 593 32.50 -36.21 10.44
N TYR A 594 32.48 -35.04 9.79
CA TYR A 594 33.37 -33.91 10.09
C TYR A 594 32.86 -32.97 11.19
N LEU A 595 31.64 -33.18 11.70
CA LEU A 595 31.10 -32.37 12.79
C LEU A 595 31.99 -32.46 14.04
N THR A 596 32.35 -31.30 14.58
CA THR A 596 33.02 -31.17 15.86
C THR A 596 32.07 -30.71 16.96
N GLU A 597 31.00 -29.99 16.60
CA GLU A 597 30.04 -29.42 17.55
C GLU A 597 28.62 -29.74 17.10
N LEU A 598 27.85 -30.38 17.96
CA LEU A 598 26.46 -30.73 17.72
C LEU A 598 25.61 -30.25 18.89
N HIS A 599 24.67 -29.36 18.59
CA HIS A 599 23.69 -28.84 19.53
C HIS A 599 22.29 -29.24 19.06
N LEU A 600 21.58 -30.02 19.86
CA LEU A 600 20.18 -30.40 19.63
C LEU A 600 19.37 -29.98 20.86
N GLN A 601 18.84 -28.76 20.83
CA GLN A 601 18.10 -28.16 21.94
C GLN A 601 16.59 -28.21 21.65
N ASP A 602 15.77 -28.37 22.69
CA ASP A 602 14.30 -28.38 22.58
C ASP A 602 13.73 -29.40 21.56
N CYS A 603 14.44 -30.52 21.33
CA CYS A 603 14.10 -31.53 20.31
C CYS A 603 13.18 -32.65 20.82
N GLN A 604 12.72 -32.58 22.08
CA GLN A 604 11.96 -33.61 22.78
C GLN A 604 12.59 -35.03 22.70
N LEU A 605 13.92 -35.13 22.67
CA LEU A 605 14.60 -36.41 22.61
C LEU A 605 14.39 -37.18 23.93
N GLU A 606 13.94 -38.43 23.86
CA GLU A 606 13.74 -39.30 25.02
C GLU A 606 14.98 -40.17 25.32
N ARG A 607 15.79 -40.42 24.29
CA ARG A 607 16.98 -41.28 24.29
C ARG A 607 18.08 -40.68 23.39
N LEU A 608 19.32 -41.13 23.57
CA LEU A 608 20.45 -40.68 22.76
C LEU A 608 20.35 -41.26 21.34
N PRO A 609 20.52 -40.44 20.29
CA PRO A 609 20.41 -40.94 18.92
C PRO A 609 21.57 -41.90 18.58
N SER A 610 21.24 -43.06 18.04
CA SER A 610 22.23 -44.04 17.54
C SER A 610 23.11 -43.48 16.41
N ALA A 611 22.69 -42.37 15.78
CA ALA A 611 23.47 -41.68 14.75
C ALA A 611 24.76 -41.03 15.28
N LEU A 612 24.85 -40.78 16.59
CA LEU A 612 26.07 -40.27 17.23
C LEU A 612 27.26 -41.23 17.05
N LEU A 613 27.00 -42.53 16.83
CA LEU A 613 28.02 -43.55 16.56
C LEU A 613 28.94 -43.23 15.37
N ALA A 614 28.45 -42.43 14.42
CA ALA A 614 29.19 -42.08 13.21
C ALA A 614 30.07 -40.83 13.36
N LEU A 615 29.87 -40.03 14.42
CA LEU A 615 30.45 -38.68 14.55
C LEU A 615 31.80 -38.69 15.26
N THR A 616 32.79 -39.40 14.72
CA THR A 616 34.08 -39.67 15.43
C THR A 616 34.89 -38.41 15.80
N ASN A 617 34.63 -37.27 15.16
CA ASN A 617 35.34 -36.02 15.39
C ASN A 617 34.69 -35.09 16.43
N LEU A 618 33.56 -35.51 17.01
CA LEU A 618 32.78 -34.69 17.92
C LEU A 618 33.59 -34.32 19.17
N ARG A 619 33.60 -33.03 19.48
CA ARG A 619 34.23 -32.40 20.66
C ARG A 619 33.19 -31.90 21.64
N VAL A 620 32.13 -31.28 21.12
CA VAL A 620 31.03 -30.73 21.91
C VAL A 620 29.74 -31.42 21.51
N LEU A 621 29.07 -32.02 22.49
CA LEU A 621 27.71 -32.55 22.36
C LEU A 621 26.81 -31.84 23.36
N ASP A 622 25.83 -31.13 22.85
CA ASP A 622 24.87 -30.38 23.64
C ASP A 622 23.45 -30.88 23.33
N LEU A 623 22.82 -31.47 24.33
CA LEU A 623 21.45 -32.00 24.26
C LEU A 623 20.61 -31.39 25.40
N GLN A 624 20.87 -30.13 25.75
CA GLN A 624 20.11 -29.41 26.77
C GLN A 624 18.62 -29.25 26.37
N HIS A 625 17.75 -29.10 27.37
CA HIS A 625 16.31 -28.89 27.17
C HIS A 625 15.63 -30.00 26.35
N ASN A 626 15.94 -31.26 26.64
CA ASN A 626 15.28 -32.41 26.05
C ASN A 626 14.49 -33.20 27.12
N ASN A 627 13.93 -34.34 26.74
CA ASN A 627 13.17 -35.23 27.63
C ASN A 627 13.93 -36.52 27.93
N LEU A 628 15.28 -36.49 27.96
CA LEU A 628 16.09 -37.68 28.15
C LEU A 628 15.82 -38.27 29.54
N ARG A 629 15.40 -39.54 29.59
CA ARG A 629 15.11 -40.25 30.86
C ARG A 629 16.24 -41.19 31.28
N THR A 630 16.86 -41.83 30.30
CA THR A 630 17.89 -42.85 30.50
C THR A 630 19.09 -42.58 29.61
N LEU A 631 20.29 -42.89 30.10
CA LEU A 631 21.56 -42.68 29.38
C LEU A 631 22.31 -44.00 29.12
N GLU A 632 21.63 -45.16 29.09
CA GLU A 632 22.27 -46.48 28.90
C GLU A 632 23.11 -46.56 27.62
N GLU A 633 22.67 -45.84 26.60
CA GLU A 633 23.32 -45.70 25.30
C GLU A 633 24.67 -44.94 25.37
N LEU A 634 25.08 -44.40 26.52
CA LEU A 634 26.41 -43.79 26.71
C LEU A 634 27.55 -44.75 26.38
N LEU A 635 27.36 -46.06 26.58
CA LEU A 635 28.35 -47.06 26.16
C LEU A 635 28.62 -46.98 24.66
N SER A 636 27.60 -46.65 23.87
CA SER A 636 27.76 -46.48 22.43
C SER A 636 28.74 -45.36 22.12
N LEU A 637 28.85 -44.29 22.93
CA LEU A 637 29.74 -43.14 22.71
C LEU A 637 31.22 -43.40 23.02
N ALA A 638 31.59 -44.62 23.41
CA ALA A 638 32.96 -45.00 23.78
C ALA A 638 34.04 -44.68 22.71
N HIS A 639 33.63 -44.65 21.44
CA HIS A 639 34.51 -44.39 20.29
C HIS A 639 34.77 -42.89 20.07
N LEU A 640 34.02 -41.98 20.72
CA LEU A 640 34.18 -40.52 20.64
C LEU A 640 35.35 -40.03 21.48
N ARG A 641 36.58 -40.41 21.11
CA ARG A 641 37.81 -40.10 21.88
C ARG A 641 38.14 -38.61 22.00
N ARG A 642 37.53 -37.77 21.17
CA ARG A 642 37.74 -36.32 21.10
C ARG A 642 36.69 -35.52 21.87
N LEU A 643 35.68 -36.18 22.43
CA LEU A 643 34.60 -35.52 23.17
C LEU A 643 35.16 -34.91 24.46
N SER A 644 35.14 -33.58 24.55
CA SER A 644 35.60 -32.81 25.70
C SER A 644 34.46 -32.15 26.46
N CYS A 645 33.33 -31.89 25.82
CA CYS A 645 32.19 -31.20 26.41
C CYS A 645 30.90 -31.98 26.17
N LEU A 646 30.22 -32.38 27.26
CA LEU A 646 28.91 -33.03 27.21
C LEU A 646 27.93 -32.24 28.08
N ARG A 647 26.91 -31.66 27.44
CA ARG A 647 25.85 -30.91 28.11
C ARG A 647 24.52 -31.63 27.99
N LEU A 648 23.91 -31.91 29.12
CA LEU A 648 22.66 -32.66 29.30
C LEU A 648 21.73 -31.94 30.31
N ALA A 649 21.93 -30.64 30.52
CA ALA A 649 21.10 -29.88 31.45
C ALA A 649 19.62 -29.81 31.02
N TYR A 650 18.72 -29.59 31.99
CA TYR A 650 17.28 -29.51 31.77
C TYR A 650 16.73 -30.74 31.03
N ASN A 651 17.03 -31.92 31.56
CA ASN A 651 16.48 -33.20 31.11
C ASN A 651 15.75 -33.90 32.27
N ARG A 652 15.38 -35.17 32.13
CA ARG A 652 14.68 -35.96 33.16
C ARG A 652 15.45 -37.21 33.52
N VAL A 653 16.78 -37.13 33.56
CA VAL A 653 17.65 -38.28 33.82
C VAL A 653 17.54 -38.67 35.30
N LEU A 654 17.16 -39.93 35.55
CA LEU A 654 16.97 -40.47 36.90
C LEU A 654 18.27 -41.05 37.48
N VAL A 655 19.04 -41.77 36.65
CA VAL A 655 20.27 -42.45 37.05
C VAL A 655 21.32 -42.27 35.96
N LEU A 656 22.54 -41.91 36.37
CA LEU A 656 23.70 -41.90 35.50
C LEU A 656 24.33 -43.31 35.48
N PRO A 657 24.42 -43.99 34.33
CA PRO A 657 24.95 -45.34 34.28
C PRO A 657 26.48 -45.37 34.43
N ALA A 658 27.02 -46.50 34.88
CA ALA A 658 28.46 -46.70 35.03
C ALA A 658 29.25 -46.54 33.71
N SER A 659 28.58 -46.65 32.56
CA SER A 659 29.16 -46.44 31.24
C SER A 659 29.67 -45.01 30.99
N VAL A 660 29.30 -44.03 31.83
CA VAL A 660 29.86 -42.66 31.77
C VAL A 660 31.39 -42.64 31.90
N GLY A 661 31.98 -43.57 32.66
CA GLY A 661 33.42 -43.66 32.87
C GLY A 661 34.24 -43.99 31.62
N VAL A 662 33.57 -44.38 30.53
CA VAL A 662 34.24 -44.65 29.25
C VAL A 662 34.69 -43.36 28.55
N LEU A 663 34.06 -42.21 28.86
CA LEU A 663 34.32 -40.91 28.22
C LEU A 663 35.57 -40.19 28.77
N ARG A 664 36.72 -40.87 28.83
CA ARG A 664 37.95 -40.39 29.51
C ARG A 664 38.52 -39.05 29.02
N GLY A 665 38.09 -38.57 27.84
CA GLY A 665 38.50 -37.29 27.27
C GLY A 665 37.73 -36.07 27.77
N LEU A 666 36.68 -36.28 28.57
CA LEU A 666 35.75 -35.22 28.99
C LEU A 666 36.42 -34.21 29.93
N GLU A 667 36.22 -32.93 29.64
CA GLU A 667 36.66 -31.78 30.45
C GLU A 667 35.48 -31.05 31.09
N LEU A 668 34.31 -31.04 30.44
CA LEU A 668 33.07 -30.45 30.95
C LEU A 668 31.93 -31.47 30.89
N LEU A 669 31.32 -31.74 32.04
CA LEU A 669 30.07 -32.47 32.18
C LEU A 669 29.01 -31.59 32.84
N ASP A 670 27.92 -31.34 32.13
CA ASP A 670 26.78 -30.60 32.65
C ASP A 670 25.54 -31.49 32.70
N LEU A 671 25.09 -31.78 33.91
CA LEU A 671 23.91 -32.58 34.25
C LEU A 671 22.91 -31.75 35.09
N SER A 672 22.98 -30.42 35.00
CA SER A 672 22.15 -29.53 35.81
C SER A 672 20.64 -29.69 35.52
N ASN A 673 19.78 -29.48 36.51
CA ASN A 673 18.32 -29.60 36.41
C ASN A 673 17.88 -30.95 35.81
N ASN A 674 18.34 -32.04 36.43
CA ASN A 674 17.90 -33.41 36.17
C ASN A 674 17.26 -33.99 37.46
N GLN A 675 17.06 -35.31 37.52
CA GLN A 675 16.44 -35.99 38.67
C GLN A 675 17.38 -37.03 39.27
N LEU A 676 18.68 -36.78 39.23
CA LEU A 676 19.70 -37.71 39.72
C LEU A 676 19.65 -37.83 41.24
N GLN A 677 19.49 -39.05 41.74
CA GLN A 677 19.54 -39.35 43.19
C GLN A 677 20.94 -39.69 43.69
N SER A 678 21.78 -40.30 42.84
CA SER A 678 23.14 -40.68 43.16
C SER A 678 24.06 -40.62 41.93
N ILE A 679 25.38 -40.58 42.19
CA ILE A 679 26.42 -40.54 41.16
C ILE A 679 27.19 -41.87 41.19
N PRO A 680 27.35 -42.57 40.05
CA PRO A 680 28.13 -43.80 40.01
C PRO A 680 29.63 -43.53 40.24
N PRO A 681 30.35 -44.42 40.94
CA PRO A 681 31.79 -44.27 41.15
C PRO A 681 32.59 -44.23 39.83
N ALA A 682 32.02 -44.76 38.75
CA ALA A 682 32.58 -44.70 37.42
C ALA A 682 32.76 -43.26 36.87
N LEU A 683 31.97 -42.28 37.32
CA LEU A 683 32.15 -40.87 36.91
C LEU A 683 33.53 -40.34 37.31
N PHE A 684 34.04 -40.76 38.46
CA PHE A 684 35.33 -40.29 38.99
C PHE A 684 36.55 -40.90 38.27
N THR A 685 36.32 -41.82 37.32
CA THR A 685 37.38 -42.27 36.40
C THR A 685 37.75 -41.21 35.36
N LEU A 686 36.94 -40.15 35.21
CA LEU A 686 37.13 -39.05 34.27
C LEU A 686 38.16 -38.02 34.76
N ARG A 687 39.44 -38.40 34.85
CA ARG A 687 40.51 -37.58 35.45
C ARG A 687 40.82 -36.24 34.75
N ARG A 688 40.30 -36.02 33.53
CA ARG A 688 40.46 -34.76 32.77
C ARG A 688 39.36 -33.74 33.05
N LEU A 689 38.37 -34.09 33.86
CA LEU A 689 37.24 -33.22 34.15
C LEU A 689 37.71 -31.95 34.89
N ARG A 690 37.38 -30.81 34.30
CA ARG A 690 37.63 -29.47 34.85
C ARG A 690 36.35 -28.85 35.39
N ARG A 691 35.21 -29.12 34.76
CA ARG A 691 33.91 -28.53 35.12
C ARG A 691 32.88 -29.62 35.28
N LEU A 692 32.30 -29.72 36.47
CA LEU A 692 31.23 -30.64 36.80
C LEU A 692 30.04 -29.85 37.34
N LEU A 693 28.96 -29.80 36.55
CA LEU A 693 27.74 -29.09 36.91
C LEU A 693 26.64 -30.10 37.18
N LEU A 694 26.14 -30.10 38.41
CA LEU A 694 25.14 -31.02 38.96
C LEU A 694 24.02 -30.27 39.68
N ALA A 695 23.87 -28.97 39.39
CA ALA A 695 22.88 -28.12 40.03
C ALA A 695 21.45 -28.66 39.84
N GLY A 696 20.52 -28.43 40.77
CA GLY A 696 19.10 -28.77 40.62
C GLY A 696 18.82 -30.26 40.43
N ASN A 697 19.54 -31.13 41.15
CA ASN A 697 19.30 -32.57 41.18
C ASN A 697 18.74 -33.00 42.56
N LEU A 698 18.72 -34.31 42.84
CA LEU A 698 18.20 -34.89 44.08
C LEU A 698 19.30 -35.64 44.85
N LEU A 699 20.55 -35.18 44.75
CA LEU A 699 21.71 -35.85 45.36
C LEU A 699 21.70 -35.68 46.88
N GLU A 700 21.78 -36.80 47.60
CA GLU A 700 21.86 -36.83 49.07
C GLU A 700 23.32 -36.81 49.59
N GLU A 701 24.23 -37.40 48.82
CA GLU A 701 25.64 -37.51 49.18
C GLU A 701 26.55 -37.44 47.96
N LEU A 702 27.77 -36.93 48.17
CA LEU A 702 28.85 -36.92 47.19
C LEU A 702 29.86 -38.03 47.55
N PRO A 703 30.15 -38.98 46.64
CA PRO A 703 31.06 -40.09 46.92
C PRO A 703 32.52 -39.66 47.19
N ALA A 704 33.21 -40.38 48.07
CA ALA A 704 34.62 -40.13 48.42
C ALA A 704 35.60 -40.32 47.25
N GLU A 705 35.17 -41.01 46.19
CA GLU A 705 35.89 -41.18 44.93
C GLU A 705 36.14 -39.85 44.20
N VAL A 706 35.50 -38.75 44.60
CA VAL A 706 35.76 -37.39 44.09
C VAL A 706 37.25 -36.99 44.16
N LYS A 707 38.02 -37.60 45.08
CA LYS A 707 39.47 -37.46 45.17
C LYS A 707 40.24 -37.71 43.86
N ALA A 708 39.65 -38.47 42.94
CA ALA A 708 40.27 -38.78 41.66
C ALA A 708 40.24 -37.60 40.66
N LEU A 709 39.40 -36.58 40.89
CA LEU A 709 39.21 -35.42 40.00
C LEU A 709 40.13 -34.25 40.39
N GLN A 710 41.44 -34.45 40.29
CA GLN A 710 42.45 -33.46 40.72
C GLN A 710 42.49 -32.18 39.87
N LEU A 711 42.01 -32.24 38.63
CA LEU A 711 41.99 -31.10 37.68
C LEU A 711 40.70 -30.28 37.73
N LEU A 712 39.81 -30.56 38.69
CA LEU A 712 38.50 -29.92 38.78
C LEU A 712 38.66 -28.46 39.20
N THR A 713 38.20 -27.54 38.35
CA THR A 713 38.23 -26.09 38.58
C THR A 713 36.88 -25.53 38.99
N GLU A 714 35.78 -26.12 38.51
CA GLU A 714 34.43 -25.69 38.83
C GLU A 714 33.56 -26.89 39.21
N LEU A 715 32.92 -26.80 40.37
CA LEU A 715 31.95 -27.77 40.86
C LEU A 715 30.69 -27.04 41.29
N ASP A 716 29.57 -27.34 40.63
CA ASP A 716 28.26 -26.83 41.01
C ASP A 716 27.37 -27.98 41.50
N LEU A 717 27.04 -27.93 42.78
CA LEU A 717 26.16 -28.86 43.50
C LEU A 717 24.91 -28.14 44.03
N SER A 718 24.61 -26.94 43.55
CA SER A 718 23.50 -26.15 44.10
C SER A 718 22.13 -26.81 43.90
N GLY A 719 21.17 -26.55 44.78
CA GLY A 719 19.81 -27.09 44.64
C GLY A 719 19.75 -28.62 44.68
N ASN A 720 20.53 -29.24 45.56
CA ASN A 720 20.50 -30.68 45.85
C ASN A 720 20.00 -30.91 47.30
N ARG A 721 20.18 -32.12 47.83
CA ARG A 721 19.79 -32.52 49.20
C ARG A 721 21.00 -32.95 50.03
N LEU A 722 22.16 -32.35 49.77
CA LEU A 722 23.41 -32.75 50.42
C LEU A 722 23.39 -32.35 51.90
N GLU A 723 23.60 -33.31 52.80
CA GLU A 723 23.76 -33.06 54.24
C GLU A 723 25.22 -32.84 54.64
N ARG A 724 26.14 -33.55 53.97
CA ARG A 724 27.59 -33.51 54.24
C ARG A 724 28.38 -33.65 52.95
N LEU A 725 29.64 -33.24 53.00
CA LEU A 725 30.61 -33.39 51.91
C LEU A 725 31.78 -34.26 52.38
N PRO A 726 32.34 -35.11 51.49
CA PRO A 726 33.52 -35.90 51.80
C PRO A 726 34.73 -35.00 52.04
N THR A 727 35.52 -35.28 53.08
CA THR A 727 36.76 -34.52 53.38
C THR A 727 37.78 -34.68 52.25
N GLU A 728 37.68 -35.77 51.50
CA GLU A 728 38.47 -36.05 50.30
C GLU A 728 38.32 -34.99 49.20
N LEU A 729 37.17 -34.32 49.08
CA LEU A 729 36.97 -33.24 48.11
C LEU A 729 37.97 -32.10 48.36
N PHE A 730 38.08 -31.68 49.61
CA PHE A 730 38.91 -30.54 50.00
C PHE A 730 40.40 -30.87 49.97
N ASN A 731 40.76 -32.12 50.29
CA ASN A 731 42.16 -32.56 50.34
C ASN A 731 42.77 -32.87 48.97
N CYS A 732 41.96 -33.19 47.95
CA CYS A 732 42.46 -33.70 46.67
C CYS A 732 42.13 -32.81 45.46
N CYS A 733 41.07 -32.00 45.49
CA CYS A 733 40.70 -31.11 44.38
C CYS A 733 41.31 -29.71 44.53
N LEU A 734 42.63 -29.62 44.60
CA LEU A 734 43.35 -28.37 44.94
C LEU A 734 43.26 -27.26 43.87
N GLU A 735 42.91 -27.61 42.62
CA GLU A 735 42.73 -26.67 41.50
C GLU A 735 41.35 -25.99 41.47
N LEU A 736 40.50 -26.26 42.47
CA LEU A 736 39.11 -25.82 42.49
C LEU A 736 39.01 -24.31 42.75
N ARG A 737 38.41 -23.60 41.80
CA ARG A 737 38.24 -22.13 41.80
C ARG A 737 36.83 -21.71 42.14
N THR A 738 35.84 -22.46 41.68
CA THR A 738 34.43 -22.15 41.93
C THR A 738 33.75 -23.36 42.55
N LEU A 739 33.23 -23.20 43.76
CA LEU A 739 32.42 -24.18 44.47
C LEU A 739 31.04 -23.58 44.77
N ASN A 740 30.00 -24.08 44.11
CA ASN A 740 28.63 -23.67 44.39
C ASN A 740 27.90 -24.81 45.08
N MET A 741 27.43 -24.58 46.31
CA MET A 741 26.72 -25.54 47.14
C MET A 741 25.46 -24.91 47.75
N SER A 742 24.98 -23.81 47.16
CA SER A 742 23.78 -23.12 47.61
C SER A 742 22.54 -24.02 47.53
N HIS A 743 21.52 -23.74 48.35
CA HIS A 743 20.27 -24.52 48.38
C HIS A 743 20.49 -26.03 48.60
N ASN A 744 21.21 -26.37 49.68
CA ASN A 744 21.42 -27.73 50.16
C ASN A 744 21.01 -27.81 51.65
N SER A 745 21.31 -28.93 52.32
CA SER A 745 21.01 -29.15 53.75
C SER A 745 22.30 -29.32 54.58
N LEU A 746 23.39 -28.65 54.19
CA LEU A 746 24.68 -28.79 54.85
C LEU A 746 24.62 -28.27 56.30
N SER A 747 25.01 -29.11 57.26
CA SER A 747 25.02 -28.76 58.69
C SER A 747 26.31 -28.09 59.17
N PHE A 748 27.45 -28.45 58.58
CA PHE A 748 28.75 -27.85 58.90
C PHE A 748 29.67 -27.87 57.68
N LEU A 749 30.67 -27.02 57.69
CA LEU A 749 31.73 -26.98 56.69
C LEU A 749 33.06 -27.47 57.31
N PRO A 750 33.74 -28.48 56.73
CA PRO A 750 34.98 -29.02 57.28
C PRO A 750 36.13 -28.01 57.24
N ARG A 751 37.05 -28.12 58.22
CA ARG A 751 38.23 -27.23 58.36
C ARG A 751 39.22 -27.42 57.22
N GLU A 752 39.18 -28.59 56.59
CA GLU A 752 39.95 -28.99 55.42
C GLU A 752 39.73 -28.07 54.21
N ILE A 753 38.69 -27.22 54.20
CA ILE A 753 38.49 -26.23 53.13
C ILE A 753 39.68 -25.27 52.97
N ALA A 754 40.46 -25.05 54.03
CA ALA A 754 41.71 -24.27 53.95
C ALA A 754 42.73 -24.82 52.93
N ALA A 755 42.65 -26.10 52.57
CA ALA A 755 43.53 -26.69 51.56
C ALA A 755 43.26 -26.11 50.14
N LEU A 756 42.07 -25.57 49.88
CA LEU A 756 41.67 -25.01 48.58
C LEU A 756 42.22 -23.58 48.37
N SER A 757 43.54 -23.45 48.28
CA SER A 757 44.22 -22.14 48.12
C SER A 757 43.81 -21.36 46.85
N GLN A 758 43.36 -22.05 45.80
CA GLN A 758 42.94 -21.49 44.51
C GLN A 758 41.45 -21.13 44.45
N LEU A 759 40.68 -21.34 45.53
CA LEU A 759 39.25 -21.08 45.55
C LEU A 759 38.98 -19.58 45.48
N CYS A 760 38.31 -19.13 44.41
CA CYS A 760 37.95 -17.74 44.18
C CYS A 760 36.48 -17.44 44.53
N ARG A 761 35.60 -18.43 44.37
CA ARG A 761 34.16 -18.27 44.58
C ARG A 761 33.59 -19.46 45.32
N LEU A 762 32.93 -19.18 46.44
CA LEU A 762 32.28 -20.17 47.30
C LEU A 762 30.86 -19.70 47.61
N ASP A 763 29.85 -20.44 47.14
CA ASP A 763 28.44 -20.13 47.42
C ASP A 763 27.84 -21.18 48.36
N LEU A 764 27.40 -20.73 49.53
CA LEU A 764 26.86 -21.53 50.62
C LEU A 764 25.47 -21.08 51.04
N ARG A 765 24.85 -20.13 50.32
CA ARG A 765 23.54 -19.56 50.68
C ARG A 765 22.46 -20.64 50.77
N SER A 766 21.50 -20.46 51.68
CA SER A 766 20.37 -21.39 51.86
C SER A 766 20.85 -22.81 52.18
N ASN A 767 21.65 -22.92 53.23
CA ASN A 767 22.04 -24.18 53.89
C ASN A 767 21.68 -24.10 55.39
N ASN A 768 21.87 -25.19 56.12
CA ASN A 768 21.62 -25.27 57.57
C ASN A 768 22.91 -25.11 58.39
N LEU A 769 23.81 -24.22 57.95
CA LEU A 769 25.11 -24.01 58.59
C LEU A 769 24.96 -23.12 59.83
N GLU A 770 25.34 -23.59 61.02
CA GLU A 770 25.31 -22.78 62.23
C GLU A 770 26.51 -21.83 62.35
N GLU A 771 27.68 -22.29 61.90
CA GLU A 771 28.93 -21.53 61.94
C GLU A 771 29.82 -21.83 60.72
N LEU A 772 30.72 -20.89 60.42
CA LEU A 772 31.75 -21.05 59.40
C LEU A 772 33.13 -21.24 60.04
N PRO A 773 33.98 -22.14 59.51
CA PRO A 773 35.33 -22.36 60.01
C PRO A 773 36.22 -21.13 59.79
N ALA A 774 37.00 -20.75 60.81
CA ALA A 774 37.96 -19.64 60.73
C ALA A 774 39.04 -19.88 59.67
N GLU A 775 39.29 -21.15 59.35
CA GLU A 775 40.19 -21.68 58.33
C GLU A 775 39.86 -21.19 56.90
N LEU A 776 38.65 -20.65 56.66
CA LEU A 776 38.32 -19.94 55.40
C LEU A 776 39.27 -18.77 55.10
N GLY A 777 39.84 -18.14 56.14
CA GLY A 777 40.85 -17.09 55.98
C GLY A 777 42.17 -17.57 55.35
N CYS A 778 42.41 -18.88 55.30
CA CYS A 778 43.59 -19.46 54.64
C CYS A 778 43.40 -19.63 53.12
N CYS A 779 42.17 -19.47 52.59
CA CYS A 779 41.90 -19.55 51.17
C CYS A 779 42.35 -18.24 50.48
N SER A 780 43.61 -18.17 50.05
CA SER A 780 44.22 -16.95 49.49
C SER A 780 43.47 -16.37 48.28
N GLY A 781 42.79 -17.21 47.49
CA GLY A 781 42.01 -16.79 46.31
C GLY A 781 40.63 -16.21 46.63
N LEU A 782 40.10 -16.41 47.84
CA LEU A 782 38.72 -16.10 48.20
C LEU A 782 38.58 -14.64 48.63
N HIS A 783 38.85 -13.70 47.73
CA HIS A 783 38.84 -12.25 48.03
C HIS A 783 37.80 -11.50 47.19
N GLY A 784 37.41 -10.29 47.61
CA GLY A 784 36.55 -9.40 46.83
C GLY A 784 35.09 -9.82 46.74
N GLY A 785 34.54 -10.41 47.82
CA GLY A 785 33.14 -10.86 47.86
C GLY A 785 32.88 -12.20 47.17
N GLY A 786 33.93 -13.01 46.96
CA GLY A 786 33.80 -14.37 46.41
C GLY A 786 33.08 -15.36 47.33
N LEU A 787 33.01 -15.08 48.64
CA LEU A 787 32.21 -15.85 49.59
C LEU A 787 30.76 -15.34 49.60
N LEU A 788 29.85 -16.15 49.09
CA LEU A 788 28.41 -15.89 49.10
C LEU A 788 27.77 -16.71 50.20
N VAL A 789 27.43 -16.03 51.30
CA VAL A 789 26.80 -16.59 52.50
C VAL A 789 25.71 -15.63 52.97
N GLU A 790 24.85 -16.08 53.89
CA GLU A 790 23.89 -15.20 54.54
C GLU A 790 24.61 -14.22 55.48
N ASN A 791 24.08 -13.01 55.60
CA ASN A 791 24.74 -11.94 56.35
C ASN A 791 25.00 -12.31 57.82
N TRP A 792 24.08 -13.02 58.47
CA TRP A 792 24.24 -13.44 59.86
C TRP A 792 25.35 -14.49 60.02
N LEU A 793 25.51 -15.39 59.04
CA LEU A 793 26.55 -16.40 59.02
C LEU A 793 27.92 -15.78 58.69
N PHE A 794 27.97 -14.75 57.84
CA PHE A 794 29.18 -13.98 57.61
C PHE A 794 29.70 -13.28 58.88
N LEU A 795 28.78 -12.86 59.76
CA LEU A 795 29.13 -12.23 61.04
C LEU A 795 29.70 -13.22 62.07
N SER A 796 29.49 -14.54 61.88
CA SER A 796 30.06 -15.57 62.77
C SER A 796 31.58 -15.71 62.59
N LEU A 797 32.14 -15.22 61.47
CA LEU A 797 33.58 -15.28 61.20
C LEU A 797 34.36 -14.28 62.05
N PRO A 798 35.60 -14.62 62.47
CA PRO A 798 36.51 -13.69 63.15
C PRO A 798 36.73 -12.41 62.32
N PRO A 799 36.86 -11.23 62.97
CA PRO A 799 36.95 -9.93 62.27
C PRO A 799 38.13 -9.87 61.30
N HIS A 800 39.29 -10.43 61.65
CA HIS A 800 40.46 -10.47 60.76
C HIS A 800 40.23 -11.26 59.46
N VAL A 801 39.41 -12.32 59.52
CA VAL A 801 39.04 -13.12 58.34
C VAL A 801 38.02 -12.36 57.49
N ARG A 802 37.06 -11.71 58.14
CA ARG A 802 36.04 -10.88 57.48
C ARG A 802 36.67 -9.76 56.65
N ASP A 803 37.62 -9.03 57.24
CA ASP A 803 38.36 -7.94 56.60
C ASP A 803 39.20 -8.44 55.42
N PHE A 804 39.74 -9.66 55.52
CA PHE A 804 40.47 -10.29 54.42
C PHE A 804 39.55 -10.62 53.24
N LEU A 805 38.40 -11.26 53.50
CA LEU A 805 37.43 -11.67 52.48
C LEU A 805 36.74 -10.47 51.79
N SER A 806 36.61 -9.34 52.50
CA SER A 806 36.01 -8.11 51.97
C SER A 806 36.97 -7.24 51.14
N ARG A 807 38.28 -7.51 51.15
CA ARG A 807 39.24 -6.76 50.33
C ARG A 807 39.11 -7.14 48.86
N SER A 808 38.83 -6.17 47.99
CA SER A 808 38.85 -6.34 46.54
C SER A 808 40.29 -6.43 46.03
N TYR A 809 40.60 -7.46 45.23
CA TYR A 809 41.91 -7.60 44.59
C TYR A 809 42.04 -6.63 43.40
N THR A 810 43.01 -5.72 43.48
CA THR A 810 43.56 -5.01 42.31
C THR A 810 44.85 -5.71 41.88
N PRO A 811 44.91 -6.38 40.73
CA PRO A 811 46.18 -6.85 40.19
C PRO A 811 46.94 -5.63 39.64
N GLY A 812 48.14 -5.38 40.17
CA GLY A 812 49.24 -4.68 39.50
C GLY A 812 48.91 -3.39 38.72
N GLY A 813 49.03 -2.26 39.41
CA GLY A 813 49.44 -0.94 38.88
C GLY A 813 49.12 -0.57 37.43
N VAL A 814 47.98 0.10 37.23
CA VAL A 814 47.97 1.39 36.52
C VAL A 814 47.13 2.33 37.37
N VAL A 815 47.77 3.38 37.89
CA VAL A 815 47.08 4.54 38.43
C VAL A 815 46.22 5.11 37.30
N ASN A 816 44.90 5.09 37.46
CA ASN A 816 44.07 6.15 36.91
C ASN A 816 42.93 6.46 37.86
N VAL A 817 43.06 7.64 38.46
CA VAL A 817 42.02 8.33 39.20
C VAL A 817 40.87 8.61 38.22
N SER A 818 39.68 8.10 38.51
CA SER A 818 38.46 8.90 38.35
C SER A 818 37.32 8.27 39.14
N ASN A 819 36.97 8.98 40.21
CA ASN A 819 35.70 8.85 40.91
C ASN A 819 34.54 8.94 39.92
N ALA A 820 33.60 8.02 40.00
CA ALA A 820 32.21 8.28 39.69
C ALA A 820 31.33 7.44 40.62
N SER A 821 30.90 8.10 41.69
CA SER A 821 29.73 7.78 42.50
C SER A 821 28.57 7.26 41.66
N THR A 822 28.10 6.04 41.92
CA THR A 822 26.73 5.64 41.56
C THR A 822 26.14 4.79 42.68
N THR A 823 25.35 5.48 43.49
CA THR A 823 24.41 4.97 44.47
C THR A 823 23.45 3.99 43.81
N PHE A 824 23.59 2.68 44.07
CA PHE A 824 22.54 1.71 43.81
C PHE A 824 21.71 1.51 45.08
N MET A 825 20.57 2.19 45.11
CA MET A 825 19.49 1.96 46.06
C MET A 825 18.90 0.57 45.85
N LEU A 826 19.10 -0.29 46.84
CA LEU A 826 18.28 -1.48 47.08
C LEU A 826 16.86 -1.02 47.43
N TYR A 827 15.89 -1.31 46.57
CA TYR A 827 14.49 -1.43 47.00
C TYR A 827 14.12 -2.91 46.95
N ASN A 828 13.91 -3.46 48.15
CA ASN A 828 13.27 -4.74 48.36
C ASN A 828 12.03 -4.47 49.22
N THR A 829 10.89 -5.04 48.83
CA THR A 829 9.78 -5.59 49.66
C THR A 829 8.38 -5.31 49.09
N ASN A 830 7.75 -6.42 48.66
CA ASN A 830 6.41 -6.92 49.05
C ASN A 830 5.22 -5.95 49.16
N ALA A 831 4.14 -6.22 48.41
CA ALA A 831 2.80 -6.60 48.93
C ALA A 831 1.71 -6.71 47.83
N PHE A 832 0.67 -7.51 48.13
CA PHE A 832 -0.64 -7.72 47.46
C PHE A 832 -0.65 -8.71 46.27
N ILE A 833 -1.26 -9.92 46.30
CA ILE A 833 -2.55 -10.44 46.82
C ILE A 833 -3.79 -9.73 46.25
N ASP A 834 -4.63 -10.54 45.58
CA ASP A 834 -6.01 -10.37 45.09
C ASP A 834 -6.29 -9.46 43.87
N HIS A 835 -6.41 -10.06 42.67
CA HIS A 835 -7.70 -10.42 42.04
C HIS A 835 -7.53 -11.12 40.68
#